data_AF-A0A0Q5CC99-F1
#
_entry.id   AF-A0A0Q5CC99-F1
#
_cell.length_a   1.000
_cell.length_b   1.000
_cell.length_c   1.000
_cell.angle_alpha   90.00
_cell.angle_beta   90.00
_cell.angle_gamma   90.00
#
_symmetry.space_group_name_H-M   'P 1'
#
loop_
_entity.id
_entity.type
_entity.pdbx_description
1 polymer ?
#
loop_
_entity_poly.entity_id
_entity_poly.type
_entity_poly.pdbx_seq_one_letter_code
_entity_poly.pdbx_strand_id
1 'polypeptide(L)'
;MRGRLLGAAAVACVLALAGTALATPAHAAAGAPVAEGSDWTVTKTAGGYEVKLDVDSPVPLRGAAPVLKVDGQTVGIAAESLDRRQLTVTTTDPAAASAQSVELGWSSDSDASSTGAAAADATPLVTPDNKPTPLSTDPAATGQYTVARADYDLGDEAVTLRGFGGRKGEMRAAVFVPTDAPGKRPVVVFLHGRHEACVGGLPSEQAWPCTRHQTDIPSYLGYNSAANALASNGYVVVSISANAINALDGSLADDGGAVARGQLVLDHLDLLKRADAGTAPGLSPLLAGKLDLNDVGLMGHSRGGDGVVRAALLNQQRATPFGIKAVLPLAPTDFGRMTLPATNMAVVLPYCDGDVSDLQGQHFYDDSRTAFGDDVLRSSVLVMGADHNFFNSIWTPSKYKLASSDDWYDDEDAVCGAKSATTTRLSADRQSAVGTTLISGFFRLTLGGDQQFLPMFDGSNRQPASIGDADLRVSASLPGATRRDLALFTTKDPSVTASGDITAVTCASAMGYGAAPALPACVDGYVTTVPDFTEAYLAPSVPSTPSLHVVPKAKKTGGEVHVPVAAAARDFSGFSTLSLRLTPDDKATKAADVSISLHDAAGKVSTRRLSDFSDAGQVLPGSSSAPRKTLLQQARIPLSAFATAGTGAGSGTGAGAGAVDLTAVTEVTIDVPAKNGGILLSDLSLLPTPTLGTPGGATRVAASLANRTIDEGNGRASAKAAIVLSKPAVSAGAVYFDLDYAYDDRVGAVMQKVTFQPGQTCKAVSIPLLGDKKASNQPLTGYGMTLSNTQGGVIIGDSIGQLTVREDDGVITDKGRPVASAPAVGKAGDPCAEAQAPATTISASPATVTSGKAVALSAAGFRVGERVKATLDGRVVLQTITASSKGTIRFPVTKTASLKAGKHLLTATGYGSAHRAAGSFTVAAKK
;
A
#
# COMPACT_ATOMS: atom_id res chain seq x y z
N MET A 1 1.48 40.48 -71.67
CA MET A 1 0.79 41.76 -71.34
C MET A 1 0.79 41.89 -69.82
N ARG A 2 1.58 42.82 -69.25
CA ARG A 2 1.10 43.99 -68.45
C ARG A 2 -0.04 43.64 -67.46
N GLY A 3 0.02 43.86 -66.15
CA GLY A 3 0.97 44.52 -65.26
C GLY A 3 0.38 44.61 -63.83
N ARG A 4 1.26 44.54 -62.83
CA ARG A 4 1.33 45.24 -61.52
C ARG A 4 0.10 45.92 -60.85
N LEU A 5 0.00 45.61 -59.53
CA LEU A 5 -0.03 46.48 -58.32
C LEU A 5 -1.35 46.75 -57.54
N LEU A 6 -1.23 46.42 -56.24
CA LEU A 6 -1.62 47.14 -54.99
C LEU A 6 -3.10 47.24 -54.53
N GLY A 7 -3.36 46.60 -53.38
CA GLY A 7 -3.51 47.30 -52.11
C GLY A 7 -4.93 47.50 -51.54
N ALA A 8 -5.22 46.87 -50.40
CA ALA A 8 -5.59 47.53 -49.12
C ALA A 8 -6.35 46.57 -48.17
N ALA A 9 -6.07 46.74 -46.88
CA ALA A 9 -6.46 45.88 -45.77
C ALA A 9 -7.92 46.07 -45.29
N ALA A 10 -8.49 45.00 -44.73
CA ALA A 10 -9.61 45.08 -43.80
C ALA A 10 -9.33 44.16 -42.60
N VAL A 11 -9.25 44.79 -41.42
CA VAL A 11 -9.05 44.17 -40.11
C VAL A 11 -10.42 43.70 -39.61
N ALA A 12 -10.54 42.41 -39.29
CA ALA A 12 -11.69 41.85 -38.58
C ALA A 12 -11.22 41.17 -37.29
N CYS A 13 -11.67 41.73 -36.16
CA CYS A 13 -11.47 41.19 -34.80
C CYS A 13 -12.17 39.84 -34.63
N VAL A 14 -11.42 38.82 -34.22
CA VAL A 14 -11.96 37.54 -33.75
C VAL A 14 -11.87 37.51 -32.22
N LEU A 15 -13.01 37.24 -31.57
CA LEU A 15 -13.11 36.99 -30.14
C LEU A 15 -12.32 35.73 -29.76
N ALA A 16 -11.32 35.87 -28.88
CA ALA A 16 -10.69 34.76 -28.19
C ALA A 16 -11.28 34.64 -26.77
N LEU A 17 -12.03 33.55 -26.52
CA LEU A 17 -12.34 33.08 -25.16
C LEU A 17 -11.05 32.49 -24.56
N ALA A 18 -10.41 33.23 -23.66
CA ALA A 18 -9.29 32.73 -22.87
C ALA A 18 -9.81 31.86 -21.71
N GLY A 19 -9.63 30.54 -21.82
CA GLY A 19 -9.69 29.63 -20.69
C GLY A 19 -8.53 29.94 -19.73
N THR A 20 -8.83 30.02 -18.44
CA THR A 20 -7.85 30.21 -17.37
C THR A 20 -6.98 28.96 -17.25
N ALA A 21 -5.82 28.97 -17.91
CA ALA A 21 -4.73 28.05 -17.62
C ALA A 21 -4.25 28.32 -16.18
N LEU A 22 -4.35 27.30 -15.32
CA LEU A 22 -3.43 27.19 -14.20
C LEU A 22 -2.04 27.15 -14.81
N ALA A 23 -1.19 28.12 -14.46
CA ALA A 23 0.19 28.12 -14.89
C ALA A 23 0.82 26.81 -14.41
N THR A 24 1.16 25.94 -15.35
CA THR A 24 2.24 24.98 -15.16
C THR A 24 3.47 25.76 -14.73
N PRO A 25 4.31 25.25 -13.81
CA PRO A 25 5.59 25.88 -13.55
C PRO A 25 6.32 25.98 -14.90
N ALA A 26 6.60 27.20 -15.34
CA ALA A 26 7.52 27.42 -16.41
C ALA A 26 8.83 26.77 -15.97
N HIS A 27 9.24 25.71 -16.67
CA HIS A 27 10.53 25.09 -16.43
C HIS A 27 11.59 26.20 -16.59
N ALA A 28 12.26 26.54 -15.49
CA ALA A 28 13.49 27.31 -15.59
C ALA A 28 14.43 26.53 -16.51
N ALA A 29 15.15 27.22 -17.40
CA ALA A 29 16.20 26.58 -18.18
C ALA A 29 17.14 25.88 -17.19
N ALA A 30 17.23 24.56 -17.26
CA ALA A 30 18.07 23.75 -16.38
C ALA A 30 19.51 24.27 -16.42
N GLY A 31 20.18 24.25 -15.25
CA GLY A 31 21.62 24.44 -15.19
C GLY A 31 22.34 23.46 -16.13
N ALA A 32 23.59 23.75 -16.49
CA ALA A 32 24.36 22.81 -17.31
C ALA A 32 24.43 21.44 -16.58
N PRO A 33 24.19 20.32 -17.27
CA PRO A 33 24.25 19.00 -16.66
C PRO A 33 25.65 18.75 -16.07
N VAL A 34 25.70 18.12 -14.90
CA VAL A 34 26.94 17.70 -14.24
C VAL A 34 27.45 16.36 -14.77
N ALA A 35 26.55 15.54 -15.30
CA ALA A 35 26.82 14.36 -16.10
C ALA A 35 25.70 14.20 -17.14
N GLU A 36 26.02 13.67 -18.32
CA GLU A 36 25.03 13.44 -19.39
C GLU A 36 25.42 12.25 -20.27
N GLY A 37 24.40 11.57 -20.80
CA GLY A 37 24.50 10.57 -21.84
C GLY A 37 23.66 10.95 -23.06
N SER A 38 23.47 10.01 -23.99
CA SER A 38 22.65 10.23 -25.19
C SER A 38 21.16 10.48 -24.90
N ASP A 39 20.70 9.93 -23.79
CA ASP A 39 19.29 9.71 -23.43
C ASP A 39 19.01 10.02 -21.96
N TRP A 40 20.03 10.50 -21.22
CA TRP A 40 19.86 10.88 -19.82
C TRP A 40 20.70 12.10 -19.47
N THR A 41 20.26 12.81 -18.43
CA THR A 41 20.96 13.97 -17.88
C THR A 41 20.93 13.90 -16.36
N VAL A 42 22.02 14.32 -15.73
CA VAL A 42 22.06 14.61 -14.30
C VAL A 42 22.33 16.09 -14.15
N THR A 43 21.38 16.81 -13.54
CA THR A 43 21.51 18.24 -13.26
C THR A 43 21.63 18.43 -11.77
N LYS A 44 22.64 19.19 -11.34
CA LYS A 44 22.76 19.55 -9.92
C LYS A 44 21.63 20.51 -9.55
N THR A 45 20.88 20.18 -8.51
CA THR A 45 19.83 21.02 -7.96
C THR A 45 20.22 21.45 -6.54
N ALA A 46 19.46 22.37 -5.94
CA ALA A 46 19.59 22.64 -4.50
C ALA A 46 19.23 21.39 -3.67
N GLY A 47 18.37 20.54 -4.25
CA GLY A 47 17.89 19.23 -3.80
C GLY A 47 18.82 18.06 -4.17
N GLY A 48 20.14 18.25 -4.21
CA GLY A 48 21.08 17.20 -4.66
C GLY A 48 21.21 17.14 -6.19
N TYR A 49 20.69 16.08 -6.80
CA TYR A 49 20.79 15.80 -8.24
C TYR A 49 19.42 15.41 -8.79
N GLU A 50 19.01 16.05 -9.88
CA GLU A 50 17.90 15.58 -10.70
C GLU A 50 18.47 14.66 -11.77
N VAL A 51 18.10 13.38 -11.70
CA VAL A 51 18.42 12.36 -12.69
C VAL A 51 17.20 12.21 -13.59
N LYS A 52 17.39 12.44 -14.88
CA LYS A 52 16.35 12.32 -15.88
C LYS A 52 16.77 11.34 -16.96
N LEU A 53 15.88 10.42 -17.31
CA LEU A 53 16.02 9.46 -18.40
C LEU A 53 14.88 9.67 -19.40
N ASP A 54 15.23 9.91 -20.66
CA ASP A 54 14.31 9.96 -21.80
C ASP A 54 14.37 8.61 -22.54
N VAL A 55 13.23 7.99 -22.83
CA VAL A 55 13.15 6.68 -23.51
C VAL A 55 12.41 6.77 -24.85
N ASP A 56 12.89 6.02 -25.84
CA ASP A 56 12.36 6.06 -27.21
C ASP A 56 10.92 5.52 -27.34
N SER A 57 10.51 4.65 -26.41
CA SER A 57 9.18 4.05 -26.32
C SER A 57 8.58 4.22 -24.92
N PRO A 58 7.25 4.34 -24.80
CA PRO A 58 6.58 4.39 -23.50
C PRO A 58 7.03 3.27 -22.56
N VAL A 59 7.37 3.61 -21.32
CA VAL A 59 7.75 2.68 -20.25
C VAL A 59 6.63 1.66 -20.03
N PRO A 60 6.91 0.35 -19.92
CA PRO A 60 5.90 -0.68 -19.66
C PRO A 60 5.08 -0.40 -18.38
N LEU A 61 3.77 -0.69 -18.38
CA LEU A 61 2.97 -0.56 -17.16
C LEU A 61 3.12 -1.81 -16.29
N ARG A 62 3.81 -1.65 -15.16
CA ARG A 62 3.99 -2.68 -14.10
C ARG A 62 3.25 -2.30 -12.81
N GLY A 63 2.89 -3.30 -12.02
CA GLY A 63 2.46 -3.15 -10.63
C GLY A 63 3.54 -2.50 -9.77
N ALA A 64 4.78 -2.97 -9.90
CA ALA A 64 5.95 -2.35 -9.26
C ALA A 64 6.13 -0.88 -9.64
N ALA A 65 6.76 -0.09 -8.75
CA ALA A 65 7.04 1.32 -9.02
C ALA A 65 8.32 1.44 -9.87
N PRO A 66 8.37 2.31 -10.89
CA PRO A 66 9.59 2.50 -11.67
C PRO A 66 10.66 3.18 -10.82
N VAL A 67 11.92 2.77 -10.95
CA VAL A 67 13.09 3.41 -10.32
C VAL A 67 14.10 3.83 -11.38
N LEU A 68 14.96 4.80 -11.07
CA LEU A 68 16.17 5.03 -11.86
C LEU A 68 17.39 4.45 -11.14
N LYS A 69 18.25 3.81 -11.93
CA LYS A 69 19.54 3.27 -11.49
C LYS A 69 20.66 4.11 -12.07
N VAL A 70 21.58 4.60 -11.24
CA VAL A 70 22.82 5.24 -11.66
C VAL A 70 23.95 4.24 -11.47
N ASP A 71 24.66 3.91 -12.55
CA ASP A 71 25.78 2.95 -12.52
C ASP A 71 25.41 1.61 -11.84
N GLY A 72 24.18 1.17 -12.09
CA GLY A 72 23.59 -0.06 -11.54
C GLY A 72 22.97 0.07 -10.14
N GLN A 73 23.10 1.20 -9.44
CA GLN A 73 22.52 1.40 -8.10
C GLN A 73 21.21 2.19 -8.18
N THR A 74 20.14 1.74 -7.51
CA THR A 74 18.89 2.50 -7.46
C THR A 74 19.09 3.80 -6.70
N VAL A 75 18.76 4.92 -7.35
CA VAL A 75 18.87 6.27 -6.76
C VAL A 75 17.53 6.86 -6.32
N GLY A 76 16.42 6.18 -6.65
CA GLY A 76 15.08 6.54 -6.19
C GLY A 76 13.97 6.11 -7.13
N ILE A 77 12.72 6.25 -6.64
CA ILE A 77 11.50 5.98 -7.39
C ILE A 77 11.22 7.14 -8.35
N ALA A 78 11.00 6.81 -9.61
CA ALA A 78 10.87 7.77 -10.68
C ALA A 78 9.44 8.26 -10.85
N ALA A 79 9.27 9.58 -10.99
CA ALA A 79 8.06 10.14 -11.56
C ALA A 79 8.04 9.87 -13.07
N GLU A 80 6.91 9.40 -13.57
CA GLU A 80 6.70 9.08 -14.98
C GLU A 80 5.86 10.17 -15.65
N SER A 81 6.35 10.72 -16.76
CA SER A 81 5.58 11.66 -17.58
C SER A 81 4.28 11.02 -18.10
N LEU A 82 3.26 11.82 -18.40
CA LEU A 82 1.95 11.30 -18.86
C LEU A 82 2.02 10.47 -20.16
N ASP A 83 3.00 10.75 -21.02
CA ASP A 83 3.27 9.97 -22.24
C ASP A 83 4.20 8.75 -22.01
N ARG A 84 4.66 8.59 -20.76
CA ARG A 84 5.56 7.55 -20.25
C ARG A 84 6.92 7.50 -20.94
N ARG A 85 7.38 8.61 -21.52
CA ARG A 85 8.65 8.68 -22.25
C ARG A 85 9.77 9.34 -21.46
N GLN A 86 9.47 9.87 -20.28
CA GLN A 86 10.43 10.52 -19.42
C GLN A 86 10.23 10.06 -17.98
N LEU A 87 11.35 9.71 -17.36
CA LEU A 87 11.46 9.32 -15.97
C LEU A 87 12.32 10.36 -15.26
N THR A 88 11.91 10.78 -14.07
CA THR A 88 12.66 11.75 -13.28
C THR A 88 12.74 11.33 -11.82
N VAL A 89 13.95 11.32 -11.29
CA VAL A 89 14.24 11.10 -9.87
C VAL A 89 15.03 12.30 -9.38
N THR A 90 14.68 12.80 -8.20
CA THR A 90 15.59 13.67 -7.44
C THR A 90 16.28 12.82 -6.39
N THR A 91 17.60 12.95 -6.22
CA THR A 91 18.40 12.15 -5.28
C THR A 91 19.50 12.97 -4.62
N THR A 92 19.81 12.70 -3.36
CA THR A 92 21.00 13.22 -2.67
C THR A 92 22.29 12.53 -3.10
N ASP A 93 22.21 11.35 -3.73
CA ASP A 93 23.37 10.49 -3.90
C ASP A 93 24.50 11.20 -4.69
N PRO A 94 25.65 11.50 -4.06
CA PRO A 94 26.75 12.16 -4.75
C PRO A 94 27.30 11.35 -5.93
N ALA A 95 27.07 10.04 -5.99
CA ALA A 95 27.44 9.20 -7.13
C ALA A 95 26.77 9.67 -8.44
N ALA A 96 25.56 10.24 -8.36
CA ALA A 96 24.84 10.78 -9.52
C ALA A 96 25.63 11.88 -10.26
N ALA A 97 26.44 12.66 -9.53
CA ALA A 97 27.26 13.73 -10.13
C ALA A 97 28.27 13.25 -11.15
N SER A 98 28.69 11.98 -11.05
CA SER A 98 29.69 11.33 -11.90
C SER A 98 29.12 10.12 -12.64
N ALA A 99 27.80 10.08 -12.82
CA ALA A 99 27.10 8.99 -13.49
C ALA A 99 27.76 8.67 -14.84
N GLN A 100 27.97 7.38 -15.12
CA GLN A 100 28.37 6.88 -16.44
C GLN A 100 27.18 6.31 -17.21
N SER A 101 26.15 5.88 -16.49
CA SER A 101 24.92 5.29 -17.01
C SER A 101 23.73 5.64 -16.11
N VAL A 102 22.57 5.81 -16.75
CA VAL A 102 21.28 5.89 -16.08
C VAL A 102 20.35 4.89 -16.75
N GLU A 103 19.77 3.98 -15.98
CA GLU A 103 18.92 2.90 -16.48
C GLU A 103 17.57 2.89 -15.76
N LEU A 104 16.52 2.46 -16.46
CA LEU A 104 15.23 2.16 -15.84
C LEU A 104 15.33 0.84 -15.06
N GLY A 105 14.84 0.82 -13.83
CA GLY A 105 14.58 -0.38 -13.05
C GLY A 105 13.17 -0.39 -12.45
N TRP A 106 12.89 -1.38 -11.60
CA TRP A 106 11.63 -1.47 -10.85
C TRP A 106 11.89 -1.69 -9.36
N SER A 107 11.01 -1.15 -8.51
CA SER A 107 11.15 -1.16 -7.04
C SER A 107 11.19 -2.55 -6.43
N SER A 108 10.60 -3.52 -7.13
CA SER A 108 10.61 -4.92 -6.73
C SER A 108 11.82 -5.67 -7.29
N ASP A 109 12.61 -5.09 -8.19
CA ASP A 109 13.78 -5.74 -8.80
C ASP A 109 15.03 -5.50 -7.94
N SER A 110 16.03 -6.38 -8.03
CA SER A 110 17.30 -6.21 -7.32
C SER A 110 18.28 -5.26 -8.05
N ASP A 111 19.14 -4.58 -7.29
CA ASP A 111 20.17 -3.66 -7.81
C ASP A 111 21.45 -4.34 -8.31
N ALA A 112 21.59 -5.65 -8.12
CA ALA A 112 22.72 -6.38 -8.65
C ALA A 112 22.48 -6.69 -10.14
N SER A 113 23.40 -6.23 -10.99
CA SER A 113 23.42 -6.54 -12.41
C SER A 113 23.23 -8.05 -12.63
N SER A 114 22.20 -8.39 -13.41
CA SER A 114 22.00 -9.75 -13.93
C SER A 114 23.05 -10.02 -15.01
N THR A 115 24.33 -10.05 -14.66
CA THR A 115 25.35 -10.70 -15.49
C THR A 115 25.34 -12.17 -15.12
N GLY A 116 24.82 -12.99 -16.03
CA GLY A 116 24.58 -14.41 -15.82
C GLY A 116 25.76 -15.16 -15.20
N ALA A 117 25.58 -15.61 -13.95
CA ALA A 117 26.38 -16.66 -13.31
C ALA A 117 25.74 -17.07 -11.97
N ALA A 118 24.56 -17.69 -11.98
CA ALA A 118 24.03 -18.38 -10.79
C ALA A 118 23.20 -19.64 -11.10
N ALA A 119 23.32 -20.21 -12.31
CA ALA A 119 22.64 -21.45 -12.67
C ALA A 119 23.20 -22.71 -11.97
N ALA A 120 24.30 -22.59 -11.22
CA ALA A 120 25.04 -23.75 -10.69
C ALA A 120 24.58 -24.26 -9.31
N ASP A 121 23.76 -23.51 -8.57
CA ASP A 121 23.40 -23.83 -7.17
C ASP A 121 21.87 -23.91 -6.92
N ALA A 122 21.06 -24.12 -7.97
CA ALA A 122 19.64 -24.37 -7.79
C ALA A 122 19.45 -25.66 -6.96
N THR A 123 18.93 -25.50 -5.75
CA THR A 123 18.65 -26.65 -4.89
C THR A 123 17.53 -27.47 -5.56
N PRO A 124 17.72 -28.78 -5.78
CA PRO A 124 16.69 -29.61 -6.40
C PRO A 124 15.38 -29.50 -5.63
N LEU A 125 14.28 -29.48 -6.38
CA LEU A 125 12.92 -29.59 -5.83
C LEU A 125 12.83 -30.78 -4.88
N VAL A 126 12.68 -30.49 -3.59
CA VAL A 126 12.12 -31.48 -2.67
C VAL A 126 10.62 -31.44 -2.91
N THR A 127 10.10 -32.48 -3.55
CA THR A 127 8.65 -32.70 -3.59
C THR A 127 8.21 -32.85 -2.12
N PRO A 128 7.32 -32.00 -1.61
CA PRO A 128 6.91 -32.10 -0.21
C PRO A 128 6.26 -33.46 0.02
N ASP A 129 6.71 -34.19 1.05
CA ASP A 129 6.12 -35.50 1.41
C ASP A 129 4.68 -35.33 1.96
N ASN A 130 4.29 -34.10 2.33
CA ASN A 130 3.01 -33.80 2.96
C ASN A 130 1.96 -33.28 1.97
N LYS A 131 1.44 -34.19 1.13
CA LYS A 131 0.39 -33.84 0.16
C LYS A 131 -0.87 -33.31 0.87
N PRO A 132 -1.46 -32.21 0.38
CA PRO A 132 -2.68 -31.66 0.96
C PRO A 132 -3.81 -32.68 0.86
N THR A 133 -4.62 -32.77 1.91
CA THR A 133 -5.77 -33.67 1.89
C THR A 133 -6.88 -33.04 1.03
N PRO A 134 -7.42 -33.73 0.02
CA PRO A 134 -8.37 -33.13 -0.91
C PRO A 134 -9.70 -32.78 -0.23
N LEU A 135 -10.32 -31.67 -0.68
CA LEU A 135 -11.73 -31.36 -0.47
C LEU A 135 -12.51 -31.88 -1.68
N SER A 136 -13.65 -32.52 -1.42
CA SER A 136 -14.51 -33.09 -2.46
C SER A 136 -15.34 -32.04 -3.21
N THR A 137 -15.53 -30.87 -2.61
CA THR A 137 -16.36 -29.80 -3.18
C THR A 137 -15.47 -28.77 -3.87
N ASP A 138 -15.79 -28.48 -5.12
CA ASP A 138 -15.15 -27.41 -5.87
C ASP A 138 -15.86 -26.07 -5.60
N PRO A 139 -15.19 -25.07 -5.00
CA PRO A 139 -15.79 -23.77 -4.78
C PRO A 139 -16.09 -23.01 -6.09
N ALA A 140 -15.39 -23.31 -7.19
CA ALA A 140 -15.57 -22.71 -8.50
C ALA A 140 -16.71 -23.34 -9.32
N ALA A 141 -17.31 -24.44 -8.84
CA ALA A 141 -18.41 -25.09 -9.53
C ALA A 141 -19.62 -24.15 -9.66
N THR A 142 -20.24 -24.16 -10.84
CA THR A 142 -21.46 -23.41 -11.12
C THR A 142 -22.56 -23.78 -10.13
N GLY A 143 -23.20 -22.77 -9.56
CA GLY A 143 -24.32 -22.95 -8.65
C GLY A 143 -25.66 -23.13 -9.38
N GLN A 144 -26.74 -23.09 -8.60
CA GLN A 144 -28.10 -23.38 -9.08
C GLN A 144 -28.81 -22.20 -9.77
N TYR A 145 -28.28 -20.98 -9.70
CA TYR A 145 -28.96 -19.79 -10.19
C TYR A 145 -28.53 -19.41 -11.60
N THR A 146 -29.50 -18.99 -12.41
CA THR A 146 -29.24 -18.33 -13.70
C THR A 146 -28.58 -16.97 -13.48
N VAL A 147 -27.57 -16.66 -14.29
CA VAL A 147 -26.82 -15.39 -14.22
C VAL A 147 -27.24 -14.48 -15.38
N ALA A 148 -27.69 -13.27 -15.06
CA ALA A 148 -27.94 -12.20 -16.03
C ALA A 148 -26.91 -11.08 -15.90
N ARG A 149 -26.75 -10.31 -16.97
CA ARG A 149 -25.85 -9.15 -17.03
C ARG A 149 -26.59 -7.85 -16.78
N ALA A 150 -26.01 -6.97 -15.97
CA ALA A 150 -26.51 -5.64 -15.63
C ALA A 150 -25.41 -4.57 -15.73
N ASP A 151 -24.51 -4.76 -16.70
CA ASP A 151 -23.36 -3.90 -16.94
C ASP A 151 -23.76 -2.43 -17.11
N TYR A 152 -22.86 -1.53 -16.72
CA TYR A 152 -23.04 -0.09 -16.94
C TYR A 152 -21.74 0.57 -17.36
N ASP A 153 -21.88 1.64 -18.14
CA ASP A 153 -20.83 2.55 -18.54
C ASP A 153 -21.41 3.96 -18.56
N LEU A 154 -20.98 4.79 -17.60
CA LEU A 154 -21.45 6.18 -17.47
C LEU A 154 -20.51 7.19 -18.17
N GLY A 155 -19.54 6.70 -18.96
CA GLY A 155 -18.54 7.47 -19.69
C GLY A 155 -17.19 7.54 -18.99
N ASP A 156 -16.17 7.90 -19.77
CA ASP A 156 -14.75 7.89 -19.36
C ASP A 156 -14.38 8.99 -18.35
N GLU A 157 -15.22 10.02 -18.19
CA GLU A 157 -15.00 11.15 -17.27
C GLU A 157 -16.24 11.40 -16.38
N ALA A 158 -16.72 10.34 -15.72
CA ALA A 158 -17.94 10.35 -14.91
C ALA A 158 -17.71 10.80 -13.46
N VAL A 159 -16.54 10.53 -12.87
CA VAL A 159 -16.25 10.80 -11.45
C VAL A 159 -14.93 11.55 -11.29
N THR A 160 -14.85 12.48 -10.33
CA THR A 160 -13.58 13.15 -10.00
C THR A 160 -12.69 12.22 -9.17
N LEU A 161 -11.47 11.98 -9.64
CA LEU A 161 -10.52 11.11 -8.96
C LEU A 161 -9.87 11.86 -7.79
N ARG A 162 -9.96 11.26 -6.60
CA ARG A 162 -9.33 11.79 -5.38
C ARG A 162 -7.81 11.78 -5.53
N GLY A 163 -7.16 12.92 -5.31
CA GLY A 163 -5.70 13.07 -5.40
C GLY A 163 -5.19 13.56 -6.75
N PHE A 164 -6.00 13.54 -7.82
CA PHE A 164 -5.53 13.76 -9.19
C PHE A 164 -5.78 15.18 -9.71
N GLY A 165 -5.64 16.21 -8.86
CA GLY A 165 -5.73 17.61 -9.30
C GLY A 165 -7.05 18.03 -9.99
N GLY A 166 -8.15 17.31 -9.73
CA GLY A 166 -9.46 17.56 -10.36
C GLY A 166 -9.71 16.80 -11.66
N ARG A 167 -8.78 15.93 -12.09
CA ARG A 167 -9.01 15.00 -13.21
C ARG A 167 -10.16 14.04 -12.89
N LYS A 168 -10.78 13.55 -13.96
CA LYS A 168 -11.90 12.64 -13.89
C LYS A 168 -11.52 11.27 -14.45
N GLY A 169 -12.24 10.26 -13.99
CA GLY A 169 -12.16 8.89 -14.47
C GLY A 169 -13.53 8.30 -14.74
N GLU A 170 -13.52 7.06 -15.21
CA GLU A 170 -14.71 6.34 -15.63
C GLU A 170 -15.55 5.85 -14.44
N MET A 171 -16.83 5.57 -14.71
CA MET A 171 -17.70 4.76 -13.84
C MET A 171 -18.28 3.64 -14.69
N ARG A 172 -17.52 2.55 -14.81
CA ARG A 172 -17.81 1.41 -15.68
C ARG A 172 -17.64 0.09 -14.94
N ALA A 173 -18.56 -0.86 -15.16
CA ALA A 173 -18.44 -2.20 -14.59
C ALA A 173 -19.17 -3.28 -15.38
N ALA A 174 -18.64 -4.50 -15.31
CA ALA A 174 -19.38 -5.72 -15.61
C ALA A 174 -20.14 -6.17 -14.35
N VAL A 175 -21.43 -6.48 -14.50
CA VAL A 175 -22.29 -6.84 -13.37
C VAL A 175 -23.00 -8.16 -13.63
N PHE A 176 -22.84 -9.10 -12.72
CA PHE A 176 -23.41 -10.44 -12.77
C PHE A 176 -24.45 -10.58 -11.66
N VAL A 177 -25.71 -10.83 -12.05
CA VAL A 177 -26.86 -10.87 -11.14
C VAL A 177 -27.52 -12.25 -11.19
N PRO A 178 -27.69 -12.95 -10.06
CA PRO A 178 -28.51 -14.15 -9.99
C PRO A 178 -29.98 -13.78 -10.09
N THR A 179 -30.65 -14.11 -11.20
CA THR A 179 -32.03 -13.67 -11.44
C THR A 179 -33.05 -14.42 -10.59
N ASP A 180 -32.77 -15.69 -10.33
CA ASP A 180 -33.73 -16.63 -9.73
C ASP A 180 -33.47 -16.82 -8.22
N ALA A 181 -32.50 -16.09 -7.67
CA ALA A 181 -32.23 -16.11 -6.23
C ALA A 181 -33.22 -15.21 -5.48
N PRO A 182 -33.81 -15.71 -4.36
CA PRO A 182 -34.73 -14.91 -3.57
C PRO A 182 -34.00 -13.85 -2.75
N GLY A 183 -34.68 -12.72 -2.53
CA GLY A 183 -34.24 -11.63 -1.66
C GLY A 183 -33.03 -10.85 -2.19
N LYS A 184 -32.48 -10.03 -1.29
CA LYS A 184 -31.21 -9.34 -1.51
C LYS A 184 -30.06 -10.33 -1.38
N ARG A 185 -29.00 -10.11 -2.18
CA ARG A 185 -27.84 -10.99 -2.27
C ARG A 185 -26.58 -10.26 -1.82
N PRO A 186 -25.61 -10.95 -1.20
CA PRO A 186 -24.31 -10.35 -0.88
C PRO A 186 -23.66 -9.80 -2.15
N VAL A 187 -22.94 -8.68 -1.99
CA VAL A 187 -22.30 -7.97 -3.10
C VAL A 187 -20.79 -8.19 -3.05
N VAL A 188 -20.21 -8.63 -4.15
CA VAL A 188 -18.76 -8.77 -4.28
C VAL A 188 -18.25 -7.80 -5.33
N VAL A 189 -17.31 -6.92 -4.96
CA VAL A 189 -16.69 -5.97 -5.88
C VAL A 189 -15.29 -6.43 -6.25
N PHE A 190 -15.01 -6.54 -7.54
CA PHE A 190 -13.68 -6.83 -8.07
C PHE A 190 -13.05 -5.57 -8.64
N LEU A 191 -11.78 -5.34 -8.30
CA LEU A 191 -10.98 -4.22 -8.79
C LEU A 191 -9.70 -4.75 -9.44
N HIS A 192 -9.52 -4.49 -10.73
CA HIS A 192 -8.27 -4.85 -11.40
C HIS A 192 -7.11 -3.92 -10.99
N GLY A 193 -5.89 -4.38 -11.26
CA GLY A 193 -4.66 -3.66 -10.95
C GLY A 193 -4.18 -2.68 -12.02
N ARG A 194 -2.93 -2.22 -11.84
CA ARG A 194 -2.24 -1.40 -12.85
C ARG A 194 -1.83 -2.28 -14.02
N HIS A 195 -2.20 -1.82 -15.20
CA HIS A 195 -2.00 -2.47 -16.50
C HIS A 195 -2.25 -1.43 -17.59
N GLU A 196 -1.85 -1.68 -18.85
CA GLU A 196 -2.17 -0.79 -19.97
C GLU A 196 -3.64 -0.38 -19.98
N ALA A 197 -3.91 0.93 -19.91
CA ALA A 197 -5.25 1.49 -20.05
C ALA A 197 -5.67 1.62 -21.52
N CYS A 198 -4.75 2.13 -22.35
CA CYS A 198 -4.97 2.38 -23.77
C CYS A 198 -3.84 1.77 -24.60
N VAL A 199 -4.16 1.02 -25.64
CA VAL A 199 -3.19 0.40 -26.56
C VAL A 199 -3.44 0.78 -28.01
N GLY A 200 -2.37 0.83 -28.82
CA GLY A 200 -2.46 1.26 -30.20
C GLY A 200 -2.51 2.78 -30.32
N GLY A 201 -2.01 3.31 -31.44
CA GLY A 201 -1.86 4.75 -31.64
C GLY A 201 -0.78 5.39 -30.76
N LEU A 202 -0.60 6.72 -30.90
CA LEU A 202 0.30 7.49 -30.04
C LEU A 202 -0.40 7.81 -28.71
N PRO A 203 0.32 7.75 -27.56
CA PRO A 203 -0.21 8.22 -26.28
C PRO A 203 -0.69 9.67 -26.35
N SER A 204 -1.79 9.97 -25.67
CA SER A 204 -2.29 11.32 -25.50
C SER A 204 -1.47 12.07 -24.45
N GLU A 205 -1.23 13.38 -24.65
CA GLU A 205 -0.71 14.26 -23.59
C GLU A 205 -1.64 14.31 -22.35
N GLN A 206 -2.92 13.96 -22.52
CA GLN A 206 -3.88 13.88 -21.42
C GLN A 206 -3.86 12.52 -20.70
N ALA A 207 -3.22 11.50 -21.30
CA ALA A 207 -3.20 10.08 -20.94
C ALA A 207 -4.57 9.36 -20.89
N TRP A 208 -5.63 10.05 -20.46
CA TRP A 208 -7.01 9.56 -20.39
C TRP A 208 -8.00 10.67 -20.75
N PRO A 209 -9.09 10.39 -21.49
CA PRO A 209 -9.48 9.11 -22.09
C PRO A 209 -8.57 8.62 -23.23
N CYS A 210 -8.73 7.36 -23.63
CA CYS A 210 -8.08 6.82 -24.83
C CYS A 210 -8.43 7.65 -26.08
N THR A 211 -7.44 7.94 -26.93
CA THR A 211 -7.76 8.64 -28.20
C THR A 211 -8.51 7.72 -29.16
N ARG A 212 -9.15 8.30 -30.19
CA ARG A 212 -9.85 7.54 -31.24
C ARG A 212 -8.98 6.52 -32.00
N HIS A 213 -7.65 6.61 -31.87
CA HIS A 213 -6.69 5.71 -32.51
C HIS A 213 -6.14 4.64 -31.54
N GLN A 214 -6.62 4.65 -30.29
CA GLN A 214 -6.28 3.67 -29.28
C GLN A 214 -7.50 2.81 -28.95
N THR A 215 -7.23 1.63 -28.43
CA THR A 215 -8.21 0.70 -27.90
C THR A 215 -8.08 0.70 -26.38
N ASP A 216 -9.22 0.83 -25.71
CA ASP A 216 -9.33 0.68 -24.27
C ASP A 216 -9.18 -0.80 -23.87
N ILE A 217 -8.31 -1.11 -22.92
CA ILE A 217 -8.09 -2.48 -22.45
C ILE A 217 -9.11 -2.83 -21.38
N PRO A 218 -10.00 -3.82 -21.61
CA PRO A 218 -11.10 -4.10 -20.69
C PRO A 218 -10.65 -4.97 -19.50
N SER A 219 -9.62 -4.55 -18.76
CA SER A 219 -8.99 -5.31 -17.66
C SER A 219 -10.00 -5.84 -16.63
N TYR A 220 -11.09 -5.11 -16.39
CA TYR A 220 -12.18 -5.50 -15.49
C TYR A 220 -12.95 -6.76 -15.95
N LEU A 221 -12.86 -7.16 -17.21
CA LEU A 221 -13.47 -8.41 -17.73
C LEU A 221 -12.62 -9.66 -17.46
N GLY A 222 -11.39 -9.48 -16.94
CA GLY A 222 -10.44 -10.56 -16.70
C GLY A 222 -10.85 -11.63 -15.68
N TYR A 223 -11.84 -11.32 -14.84
CA TYR A 223 -12.29 -12.16 -13.73
C TYR A 223 -13.67 -12.77 -13.97
N ASN A 224 -14.16 -12.79 -15.21
CA ASN A 224 -15.50 -13.26 -15.54
C ASN A 224 -15.78 -14.70 -15.08
N SER A 225 -14.77 -15.58 -15.06
CA SER A 225 -14.94 -16.96 -14.55
C SER A 225 -15.32 -16.97 -13.07
N ALA A 226 -14.58 -16.24 -12.23
CA ALA A 226 -14.90 -16.10 -10.80
C ALA A 226 -16.23 -15.37 -10.58
N ALA A 227 -16.51 -14.34 -11.38
CA ALA A 227 -17.76 -13.59 -11.28
C ALA A 227 -18.99 -14.46 -11.61
N ASN A 228 -18.90 -15.31 -12.64
CA ASN A 228 -19.96 -16.26 -12.99
C ASN A 228 -20.10 -17.38 -11.96
N ALA A 229 -18.98 -17.92 -11.45
CA ALA A 229 -19.01 -18.96 -10.41
C ALA A 229 -19.70 -18.44 -9.15
N LEU A 230 -19.33 -17.25 -8.66
CA LEU A 230 -20.02 -16.61 -7.55
C LEU A 230 -21.47 -16.27 -7.91
N ALA A 231 -21.74 -15.61 -9.03
CA ALA A 231 -23.11 -15.20 -9.34
C ALA A 231 -24.08 -16.39 -9.44
N SER A 232 -23.67 -17.49 -10.06
CA SER A 232 -24.48 -18.72 -10.12
C SER A 232 -24.68 -19.37 -8.74
N ASN A 233 -23.82 -19.11 -7.76
CA ASN A 233 -23.97 -19.49 -6.35
C ASN A 233 -24.71 -18.44 -5.51
N GLY A 234 -25.25 -17.38 -6.13
CA GLY A 234 -26.17 -16.44 -5.49
C GLY A 234 -25.52 -15.18 -4.94
N TYR A 235 -24.52 -14.64 -5.62
CA TYR A 235 -23.88 -13.36 -5.26
C TYR A 235 -24.12 -12.35 -6.37
N VAL A 236 -24.27 -11.06 -6.05
CA VAL A 236 -24.15 -10.03 -7.08
C VAL A 236 -22.69 -9.65 -7.19
N VAL A 237 -22.08 -9.85 -8.36
CA VAL A 237 -20.67 -9.54 -8.58
C VAL A 237 -20.54 -8.33 -9.49
N VAL A 238 -19.73 -7.35 -9.09
CA VAL A 238 -19.49 -6.10 -9.80
C VAL A 238 -17.99 -5.96 -10.04
N SER A 239 -17.54 -6.15 -11.27
CA SER A 239 -16.13 -5.99 -11.64
C SER A 239 -15.92 -4.62 -12.28
N ILE A 240 -15.22 -3.73 -11.59
CA ILE A 240 -15.11 -2.30 -11.93
C ILE A 240 -13.82 -1.99 -12.71
N SER A 241 -13.91 -1.01 -13.60
CA SER A 241 -12.77 -0.45 -14.34
C SER A 241 -12.06 0.63 -13.53
N ALA A 242 -10.73 0.70 -13.65
CA ALA A 242 -9.85 1.69 -13.02
C ALA A 242 -8.76 2.20 -13.99
N ASN A 243 -9.04 2.18 -15.29
CA ASN A 243 -8.11 2.56 -16.35
C ASN A 243 -7.74 4.05 -16.30
N ALA A 244 -8.65 4.95 -15.92
CA ALA A 244 -8.27 6.35 -15.71
C ALA A 244 -7.21 6.51 -14.62
N ILE A 245 -7.31 5.73 -13.55
CA ILE A 245 -6.28 5.74 -12.49
C ILE A 245 -4.97 5.21 -13.07
N ASN A 246 -4.99 4.05 -13.76
CA ASN A 246 -3.78 3.47 -14.39
C ASN A 246 -3.08 4.47 -15.33
N ALA A 247 -3.86 5.23 -16.11
CA ALA A 247 -3.32 6.19 -17.07
C ALA A 247 -2.72 7.44 -16.42
N LEU A 248 -3.04 7.72 -15.16
CA LEU A 248 -2.69 8.98 -14.49
C LEU A 248 -1.79 8.78 -13.26
N ASP A 249 -1.67 7.55 -12.74
CA ASP A 249 -1.07 7.26 -11.43
C ASP A 249 0.47 7.41 -11.38
N GLY A 250 1.12 7.62 -12.53
CA GLY A 250 2.58 7.81 -12.62
C GLY A 250 3.09 9.16 -12.11
N SER A 251 2.42 10.28 -12.43
CA SER A 251 2.88 11.63 -12.04
C SER A 251 1.88 12.43 -11.20
N LEU A 252 0.64 11.93 -11.04
CA LEU A 252 -0.42 12.65 -10.33
C LEU A 252 -0.81 12.02 -8.99
N ALA A 253 -0.18 10.91 -8.60
CA ALA A 253 -0.49 10.22 -7.35
C ALA A 253 0.78 9.78 -6.61
N ASP A 254 0.99 10.37 -5.45
CA ASP A 254 2.12 10.04 -4.57
C ASP A 254 2.04 8.61 -4.01
N ASP A 255 0.88 7.94 -4.09
CA ASP A 255 0.64 6.58 -3.61
C ASP A 255 0.40 5.53 -4.70
N GLY A 256 0.78 5.84 -5.94
CA GLY A 256 0.52 4.96 -7.08
C GLY A 256 -0.98 4.72 -7.33
N GLY A 257 -1.86 5.59 -6.83
CA GLY A 257 -3.31 5.58 -7.03
C GLY A 257 -4.10 4.79 -5.99
N ALA A 258 -3.49 4.28 -4.92
CA ALA A 258 -4.14 3.43 -3.92
C ALA A 258 -5.37 4.09 -3.25
N VAL A 259 -5.26 5.35 -2.80
CA VAL A 259 -6.39 6.15 -2.27
C VAL A 259 -7.49 6.32 -3.30
N ALA A 260 -7.13 6.65 -4.53
CA ALA A 260 -8.11 6.88 -5.59
C ALA A 260 -8.88 5.60 -5.92
N ARG A 261 -8.20 4.45 -5.96
CA ARG A 261 -8.81 3.13 -6.12
C ARG A 261 -9.76 2.82 -4.97
N GLY A 262 -9.33 3.06 -3.74
CA GLY A 262 -10.16 2.85 -2.55
C GLY A 262 -11.41 3.73 -2.57
N GLN A 263 -11.29 4.99 -2.99
CA GLN A 263 -12.42 5.91 -3.14
C GLN A 263 -13.34 5.47 -4.29
N LEU A 264 -12.78 5.03 -5.43
CA LEU A 264 -13.55 4.56 -6.58
C LEU A 264 -14.45 3.37 -6.20
N VAL A 265 -13.94 2.40 -5.42
CA VAL A 265 -14.76 1.30 -4.88
C VAL A 265 -15.95 1.83 -4.07
N LEU A 266 -15.72 2.82 -3.20
CA LEU A 266 -16.80 3.42 -2.38
C LEU A 266 -17.79 4.22 -3.23
N ASP A 267 -17.33 4.92 -4.27
CA ASP A 267 -18.18 5.66 -5.20
C ASP A 267 -19.08 4.70 -6.00
N HIS A 268 -18.56 3.53 -6.39
CA HIS A 268 -19.34 2.45 -6.97
C HIS A 268 -20.36 1.86 -6.00
N LEU A 269 -20.02 1.64 -4.73
CA LEU A 269 -20.98 1.18 -3.71
C LEU A 269 -22.09 2.23 -3.46
N ASP A 270 -21.76 3.52 -3.48
CA ASP A 270 -22.75 4.61 -3.38
C ASP A 270 -23.66 4.68 -4.64
N LEU A 271 -23.13 4.38 -5.82
CA LEU A 271 -23.91 4.23 -7.06
C LEU A 271 -24.84 3.00 -6.99
N LEU A 272 -24.33 1.85 -6.55
CA LEU A 272 -25.08 0.62 -6.37
C LEU A 272 -26.20 0.77 -5.33
N LYS A 273 -25.94 1.51 -4.23
CA LYS A 273 -26.98 1.86 -3.25
C LYS A 273 -28.15 2.60 -3.87
N ARG A 274 -27.87 3.54 -4.78
CA ARG A 274 -28.93 4.23 -5.54
C ARG A 274 -29.63 3.30 -6.52
N ALA A 275 -28.91 2.38 -7.16
CA ALA A 275 -29.47 1.39 -8.08
C ALA A 275 -30.41 0.42 -7.36
N ASP A 276 -30.01 -0.07 -6.18
CA ASP A 276 -30.85 -0.90 -5.30
C ASP A 276 -32.13 -0.17 -4.89
N ALA A 277 -32.05 1.14 -4.68
CA ALA A 277 -33.23 1.98 -4.42
C ALA A 277 -34.05 2.33 -5.68
N GLY A 278 -33.63 1.92 -6.87
CA GLY A 278 -34.31 2.26 -8.14
C GLY A 278 -34.14 3.72 -8.58
N THR A 279 -33.09 4.40 -8.11
CA THR A 279 -32.86 5.85 -8.27
C THR A 279 -31.55 6.20 -8.96
N ALA A 280 -30.85 5.23 -9.58
CA ALA A 280 -29.61 5.47 -10.33
C ALA A 280 -29.88 5.52 -11.85
N PRO A 281 -29.90 6.71 -12.48
CA PRO A 281 -29.98 6.82 -13.93
C PRO A 281 -28.80 6.10 -14.60
N GLY A 282 -29.07 5.40 -15.71
CA GLY A 282 -28.05 4.67 -16.47
C GLY A 282 -27.74 3.26 -15.96
N LEU A 283 -28.30 2.82 -14.84
CA LEU A 283 -28.16 1.45 -14.33
C LEU A 283 -29.41 0.62 -14.62
N SER A 284 -29.20 -0.69 -14.78
CA SER A 284 -30.28 -1.63 -15.07
C SER A 284 -31.30 -1.69 -13.91
N PRO A 285 -32.62 -1.62 -14.20
CA PRO A 285 -33.66 -1.88 -13.20
C PRO A 285 -33.57 -3.25 -12.53
N LEU A 286 -32.83 -4.20 -13.13
CA LEU A 286 -32.57 -5.52 -12.56
C LEU A 286 -31.91 -5.45 -11.17
N LEU A 287 -31.19 -4.36 -10.88
CA LEU A 287 -30.49 -4.18 -9.60
C LEU A 287 -31.40 -3.71 -8.46
N ALA A 288 -32.61 -3.22 -8.77
CA ALA A 288 -33.51 -2.68 -7.76
C ALA A 288 -33.95 -3.75 -6.75
N GLY A 289 -33.73 -3.50 -5.47
CA GLY A 289 -34.05 -4.41 -4.37
C GLY A 289 -33.24 -5.71 -4.33
N LYS A 290 -32.13 -5.81 -5.07
CA LYS A 290 -31.31 -7.03 -5.16
C LYS A 290 -30.04 -7.00 -4.32
N LEU A 291 -29.60 -5.85 -3.82
CA LEU A 291 -28.26 -5.69 -3.26
C LEU A 291 -28.30 -5.67 -1.73
N ASP A 292 -27.60 -6.61 -1.09
CA ASP A 292 -27.30 -6.53 0.35
C ASP A 292 -25.96 -5.84 0.57
N LEU A 293 -26.02 -4.52 0.77
CA LEU A 293 -24.84 -3.68 1.02
C LEU A 293 -24.38 -3.71 2.49
N ASN A 294 -25.00 -4.54 3.33
CA ASN A 294 -24.49 -4.90 4.65
C ASN A 294 -23.64 -6.19 4.62
N ASP A 295 -23.53 -6.84 3.45
CA ASP A 295 -22.75 -8.05 3.25
C ASP A 295 -21.90 -7.93 1.99
N VAL A 296 -20.77 -7.22 2.14
CA VAL A 296 -19.88 -6.83 1.03
C VAL A 296 -18.53 -7.54 1.15
N GLY A 297 -18.09 -8.13 0.05
CA GLY A 297 -16.73 -8.63 -0.15
C GLY A 297 -15.98 -7.82 -1.21
N LEU A 298 -14.68 -7.62 -1.02
CA LEU A 298 -13.83 -6.91 -1.99
C LEU A 298 -12.68 -7.80 -2.44
N MET A 299 -12.45 -7.94 -3.74
CA MET A 299 -11.21 -8.50 -4.30
C MET A 299 -10.50 -7.43 -5.12
N GLY A 300 -9.18 -7.34 -4.95
CA GLY A 300 -8.36 -6.44 -5.73
C GLY A 300 -7.07 -7.10 -6.18
N HIS A 301 -6.66 -6.89 -7.43
CA HIS A 301 -5.43 -7.46 -8.00
C HIS A 301 -4.29 -6.42 -8.07
N SER A 302 -3.04 -6.77 -7.75
CA SER A 302 -1.88 -5.85 -7.88
C SER A 302 -2.10 -4.55 -7.06
N ARG A 303 -1.92 -3.36 -7.65
CA ARG A 303 -2.33 -2.07 -7.04
C ARG A 303 -3.82 -1.99 -6.68
N GLY A 304 -4.67 -2.79 -7.32
CA GLY A 304 -6.07 -2.96 -6.94
C GLY A 304 -6.22 -3.65 -5.58
N GLY A 305 -5.29 -4.53 -5.20
CA GLY A 305 -5.23 -5.18 -3.89
C GLY A 305 -5.01 -4.19 -2.75
N ASP A 306 -4.02 -3.30 -2.91
CA ASP A 306 -3.84 -2.14 -2.03
C ASP A 306 -5.11 -1.27 -1.99
N GLY A 307 -5.67 -0.99 -3.18
CA GLY A 307 -6.91 -0.22 -3.35
C GLY A 307 -8.11 -0.77 -2.56
N VAL A 308 -8.34 -2.09 -2.52
CA VAL A 308 -9.46 -2.67 -1.76
C VAL A 308 -9.23 -2.70 -0.25
N VAL A 309 -7.96 -2.82 0.20
CA VAL A 309 -7.63 -2.61 1.62
C VAL A 309 -7.88 -1.16 2.01
N ARG A 310 -7.45 -0.21 1.17
CA ARG A 310 -7.72 1.23 1.34
C ARG A 310 -9.22 1.54 1.33
N ALA A 311 -10.02 0.90 0.48
CA ALA A 311 -11.47 1.03 0.46
C ALA A 311 -12.09 0.64 1.81
N ALA A 312 -11.66 -0.48 2.39
CA ALA A 312 -12.14 -0.94 3.70
C ALA A 312 -11.77 0.05 4.83
N LEU A 313 -10.56 0.61 4.82
CA LEU A 313 -10.12 1.61 5.80
C LEU A 313 -10.86 2.95 5.66
N LEU A 314 -11.08 3.41 4.42
CA LEU A 314 -11.88 4.60 4.14
C LEU A 314 -13.35 4.38 4.54
N ASN A 315 -13.88 3.17 4.33
CA ASN A 315 -15.24 2.83 4.74
C ASN A 315 -15.45 2.99 6.25
N GLN A 316 -14.47 2.57 7.07
CA GLN A 316 -14.53 2.69 8.54
C GLN A 316 -14.52 4.15 9.05
N GLN A 317 -14.21 5.12 8.18
CA GLN A 317 -14.26 6.55 8.49
C GLN A 317 -15.60 7.20 8.13
N ARG A 318 -16.49 6.49 7.42
CA ARG A 318 -17.79 7.01 7.00
C ARG A 318 -18.75 7.08 8.19
N ALA A 319 -19.65 8.06 8.16
CA ALA A 319 -20.75 8.14 9.11
C ALA A 319 -21.71 6.94 9.00
N THR A 320 -21.88 6.42 7.78
CA THR A 320 -22.64 5.19 7.51
C THR A 320 -21.77 4.27 6.66
N PRO A 321 -20.95 3.40 7.29
CA PRO A 321 -20.13 2.44 6.58
C PRO A 321 -20.99 1.38 5.90
N PHE A 322 -20.53 0.87 4.76
CA PHE A 322 -21.02 -0.37 4.17
C PHE A 322 -20.56 -1.58 5.00
N GLY A 323 -21.29 -2.69 4.91
CA GLY A 323 -20.93 -3.92 5.63
C GLY A 323 -19.83 -4.72 4.94
N ILE A 324 -18.63 -4.15 4.81
CA ILE A 324 -17.47 -4.86 4.26
C ILE A 324 -16.99 -5.88 5.31
N LYS A 325 -17.12 -7.18 5.00
CA LYS A 325 -16.77 -8.29 5.91
C LYS A 325 -15.55 -9.07 5.46
N ALA A 326 -15.21 -9.00 4.18
CA ALA A 326 -14.18 -9.84 3.56
C ALA A 326 -13.38 -9.04 2.52
N VAL A 327 -12.05 -9.15 2.57
CA VAL A 327 -11.14 -8.55 1.59
C VAL A 327 -10.15 -9.61 1.10
N LEU A 328 -10.02 -9.77 -0.21
CA LEU A 328 -9.07 -10.68 -0.84
C LEU A 328 -8.11 -9.86 -1.73
N PRO A 329 -6.96 -9.44 -1.19
CA PRO A 329 -5.87 -8.91 -1.98
C PRO A 329 -5.21 -10.04 -2.79
N LEU A 330 -5.31 -9.99 -4.11
CA LEU A 330 -4.71 -10.93 -5.04
C LEU A 330 -3.42 -10.31 -5.60
N ALA A 331 -2.29 -11.02 -5.51
CA ALA A 331 -0.97 -10.56 -5.92
C ALA A 331 -0.72 -9.06 -5.62
N PRO A 332 -1.01 -8.57 -4.39
CA PRO A 332 -1.21 -7.15 -4.18
C PRO A 332 0.13 -6.43 -3.97
N THR A 333 0.18 -5.14 -4.34
CA THR A 333 1.17 -4.22 -3.78
C THR A 333 0.80 -3.86 -2.33
N ASP A 334 1.73 -3.33 -1.53
CA ASP A 334 1.47 -2.72 -0.23
C ASP A 334 2.39 -1.51 -0.01
N PHE A 335 2.10 -0.41 -0.71
CA PHE A 335 2.99 0.75 -0.71
C PHE A 335 2.94 1.51 0.62
N GLY A 336 1.74 1.63 1.21
CA GLY A 336 1.50 2.41 2.42
C GLY A 336 1.73 1.65 3.73
N ARG A 337 1.97 0.34 3.65
CA ARG A 337 2.17 -0.55 4.79
C ARG A 337 1.08 -0.39 5.86
N MET A 338 -0.13 -0.81 5.49
CA MET A 338 -1.36 -0.58 6.26
C MET A 338 -1.89 -1.84 6.92
N THR A 339 -2.55 -1.67 8.07
CA THR A 339 -3.23 -2.75 8.78
C THR A 339 -4.75 -2.69 8.64
N LEU A 340 -5.37 -3.83 8.40
CA LEU A 340 -6.81 -3.96 8.19
C LEU A 340 -7.50 -4.64 9.39
N PRO A 341 -8.17 -3.88 10.29
CA PRO A 341 -8.88 -4.45 11.42
C PRO A 341 -10.25 -5.04 11.06
N ALA A 342 -10.68 -6.00 11.86
CA ALA A 342 -12.03 -6.52 11.99
C ALA A 342 -12.69 -6.96 10.68
N THR A 343 -11.88 -7.42 9.73
CA THR A 343 -12.29 -7.87 8.41
C THR A 343 -11.60 -9.21 8.13
N ASN A 344 -12.35 -10.21 7.67
CA ASN A 344 -11.75 -11.46 7.21
C ASN A 344 -10.88 -11.17 5.99
N MET A 345 -9.68 -11.74 5.94
CA MET A 345 -8.74 -11.45 4.86
C MET A 345 -8.00 -12.69 4.38
N ALA A 346 -7.86 -12.84 3.06
CA ALA A 346 -6.97 -13.83 2.46
C ALA A 346 -6.11 -13.13 1.40
N VAL A 347 -4.82 -12.96 1.71
CA VAL A 347 -3.83 -12.47 0.74
C VAL A 347 -3.37 -13.64 -0.10
N VAL A 348 -3.39 -13.50 -1.43
CA VAL A 348 -2.92 -14.53 -2.37
C VAL A 348 -1.63 -14.04 -3.02
N LEU A 349 -0.55 -14.80 -2.88
CA LEU A 349 0.80 -14.46 -3.35
C LEU A 349 1.24 -15.45 -4.44
N PRO A 350 1.55 -15.02 -5.67
CA PRO A 350 2.07 -15.91 -6.72
C PRO A 350 3.57 -16.13 -6.54
N TYR A 351 4.05 -17.37 -6.48
CA TYR A 351 5.47 -17.62 -6.21
C TYR A 351 6.42 -17.15 -7.34
N CYS A 352 5.96 -17.24 -8.58
CA CYS A 352 6.65 -16.80 -9.79
C CYS A 352 6.16 -15.42 -10.26
N ASP A 353 5.66 -14.58 -9.35
CA ASP A 353 5.29 -13.19 -9.64
C ASP A 353 6.53 -12.45 -10.16
N GLY A 354 6.48 -12.03 -11.43
CA GLY A 354 7.53 -11.26 -12.08
C GLY A 354 7.26 -9.76 -12.05
N ASP A 355 6.04 -9.34 -11.71
CA ASP A 355 5.67 -7.94 -11.65
C ASP A 355 5.91 -7.36 -10.24
N VAL A 356 5.22 -7.88 -9.23
CA VAL A 356 5.41 -7.59 -7.79
C VAL A 356 6.27 -8.69 -7.18
N SER A 357 7.49 -8.82 -7.71
CA SER A 357 8.37 -9.96 -7.44
C SER A 357 8.88 -10.05 -6.01
N ASP A 358 8.80 -8.98 -5.23
CA ASP A 358 9.10 -8.95 -3.80
C ASP A 358 7.98 -9.58 -2.93
N LEU A 359 6.79 -9.81 -3.50
CA LEU A 359 5.59 -10.29 -2.81
C LEU A 359 5.22 -9.44 -1.58
N GLN A 360 5.49 -8.13 -1.63
CA GLN A 360 5.27 -7.17 -0.53
C GLN A 360 3.85 -7.20 0.06
N GLY A 361 2.86 -7.69 -0.70
CA GLY A 361 1.51 -7.98 -0.21
C GLY A 361 1.43 -8.82 1.06
N GLN A 362 2.48 -9.61 1.34
CA GLN A 362 2.65 -10.41 2.56
C GLN A 362 2.50 -9.55 3.84
N HIS A 363 2.92 -8.29 3.81
CA HIS A 363 2.80 -7.35 4.93
C HIS A 363 1.36 -7.15 5.41
N PHE A 364 0.36 -7.19 4.53
CA PHE A 364 -1.05 -7.10 4.96
C PHE A 364 -1.39 -8.18 5.99
N TYR A 365 -0.91 -9.41 5.78
CA TYR A 365 -1.09 -10.51 6.72
C TYR A 365 -0.28 -10.28 8.01
N ASP A 366 1.01 -9.99 7.87
CA ASP A 366 1.95 -9.89 9.01
C ASP A 366 1.65 -8.76 9.97
N ASP A 367 1.34 -7.58 9.43
CA ASP A 367 1.07 -6.42 10.26
C ASP A 367 -0.35 -6.50 10.85
N SER A 368 -1.33 -7.07 10.14
CA SER A 368 -2.73 -7.07 10.60
C SER A 368 -3.06 -8.13 11.64
N ARG A 369 -2.37 -9.28 11.64
CA ARG A 369 -2.71 -10.43 12.49
C ARG A 369 -2.64 -10.17 14.00
N THR A 370 -1.78 -9.25 14.44
CA THR A 370 -1.55 -8.92 15.86
C THR A 370 -1.82 -7.47 16.20
N ALA A 371 -2.15 -6.61 15.22
CA ALA A 371 -2.33 -5.19 15.47
C ALA A 371 -3.51 -4.91 16.41
N PHE A 372 -4.69 -5.49 16.19
CA PHE A 372 -5.92 -5.02 16.86
C PHE A 372 -6.55 -5.97 17.89
N GLY A 373 -5.99 -7.17 18.07
CA GLY A 373 -6.58 -8.19 18.94
C GLY A 373 -8.03 -8.53 18.58
N ASP A 374 -8.35 -8.48 17.29
CA ASP A 374 -9.70 -8.68 16.78
C ASP A 374 -10.00 -10.15 16.48
N ASP A 375 -11.29 -10.41 16.29
CA ASP A 375 -11.84 -11.75 16.20
C ASP A 375 -12.18 -12.11 14.76
N VAL A 376 -11.17 -12.21 13.88
CA VAL A 376 -11.35 -12.56 12.46
C VAL A 376 -10.27 -13.50 11.96
N LEU A 377 -10.59 -14.27 10.93
CA LEU A 377 -9.62 -15.08 10.19
C LEU A 377 -8.80 -14.17 9.26
N ARG A 378 -7.48 -14.32 9.31
CA ARG A 378 -6.57 -13.80 8.28
C ARG A 378 -5.69 -14.91 7.73
N SER A 379 -5.41 -14.87 6.44
CA SER A 379 -4.63 -15.90 5.77
C SER A 379 -3.65 -15.28 4.77
N SER A 380 -2.47 -15.85 4.66
CA SER A 380 -1.56 -15.70 3.52
C SER A 380 -1.52 -17.02 2.77
N VAL A 381 -1.81 -16.99 1.48
CA VAL A 381 -1.89 -18.14 0.58
C VAL A 381 -0.82 -17.98 -0.51
N LEU A 382 0.27 -18.71 -0.39
CA LEU A 382 1.30 -18.79 -1.43
C LEU A 382 0.88 -19.82 -2.48
N VAL A 383 0.80 -19.38 -3.74
CA VAL A 383 0.48 -20.23 -4.89
C VAL A 383 1.79 -20.55 -5.63
N MET A 384 2.31 -21.76 -5.40
CA MET A 384 3.54 -22.18 -6.06
C MET A 384 3.34 -22.29 -7.58
N GLY A 385 4.31 -21.79 -8.34
CA GLY A 385 4.30 -21.84 -9.80
C GLY A 385 3.32 -20.87 -10.48
N ALA A 386 2.63 -19.99 -9.76
CA ALA A 386 1.82 -18.94 -10.36
C ALA A 386 2.62 -17.64 -10.56
N ASP A 387 2.36 -16.94 -11.67
CA ASP A 387 2.84 -15.59 -11.97
C ASP A 387 1.78 -14.54 -11.63
N HIS A 388 2.08 -13.27 -11.90
CA HIS A 388 1.18 -12.17 -11.60
C HIS A 388 -0.03 -12.15 -12.54
N ASN A 389 0.20 -12.29 -13.85
CA ASN A 389 -0.79 -11.91 -14.85
C ASN A 389 -1.85 -12.97 -15.10
N PHE A 390 -1.55 -14.26 -14.94
CA PHE A 390 -2.41 -15.33 -15.45
C PHE A 390 -3.67 -15.58 -14.61
N PHE A 391 -3.84 -14.84 -13.50
CA PHE A 391 -5.14 -14.73 -12.82
C PHE A 391 -6.16 -13.87 -13.59
N ASN A 392 -5.71 -12.99 -14.49
CA ASN A 392 -6.56 -12.11 -15.30
C ASN A 392 -6.52 -12.52 -16.78
N SER A 393 -7.66 -12.95 -17.32
CA SER A 393 -7.72 -13.43 -18.71
C SER A 393 -7.47 -12.36 -19.78
N ILE A 394 -7.54 -11.07 -19.44
CA ILE A 394 -7.22 -9.96 -20.35
C ILE A 394 -5.70 -9.69 -20.38
N TRP A 395 -4.97 -10.02 -19.32
CA TRP A 395 -3.53 -9.83 -19.24
C TRP A 395 -2.75 -11.05 -19.76
N THR A 396 -3.44 -12.19 -19.89
CA THR A 396 -2.87 -13.47 -20.30
C THR A 396 -2.74 -13.59 -21.83
N PRO A 397 -1.54 -13.77 -22.40
CA PRO A 397 -1.31 -13.82 -23.86
C PRO A 397 -2.10 -14.90 -24.62
N SER A 398 -2.33 -16.05 -24.00
CA SER A 398 -3.10 -17.15 -24.61
C SER A 398 -4.62 -16.89 -24.64
N LYS A 399 -5.10 -15.83 -23.97
CA LYS A 399 -6.52 -15.50 -23.79
C LYS A 399 -6.90 -14.15 -24.40
N TYR A 400 -5.99 -13.19 -24.42
CA TYR A 400 -6.19 -11.86 -24.98
C TYR A 400 -4.92 -11.40 -25.68
N LYS A 401 -5.04 -10.76 -26.85
CA LYS A 401 -3.89 -10.49 -27.73
C LYS A 401 -3.24 -9.13 -27.57
N LEU A 402 -3.94 -8.18 -26.96
CA LEU A 402 -3.54 -6.78 -26.94
C LEU A 402 -3.04 -6.41 -25.55
N ALA A 403 -1.83 -5.86 -25.48
CA ALA A 403 -1.19 -5.48 -24.22
C ALA A 403 -1.31 -6.59 -23.16
N SER A 404 -0.95 -7.82 -23.53
CA SER A 404 -0.92 -8.97 -22.63
C SER A 404 0.52 -9.43 -22.50
N SER A 405 0.95 -9.87 -21.33
CA SER A 405 2.33 -10.30 -21.10
C SER A 405 2.40 -11.50 -20.16
N ASP A 406 3.42 -12.32 -20.40
CA ASP A 406 3.99 -13.20 -19.39
C ASP A 406 4.98 -12.35 -18.58
N ASP A 407 4.69 -12.12 -17.30
CA ASP A 407 5.49 -11.24 -16.44
C ASP A 407 6.78 -11.92 -15.93
N TRP A 408 6.92 -13.24 -16.10
CA TRP A 408 8.18 -13.92 -15.83
C TRP A 408 9.06 -13.94 -17.10
N TYR A 409 10.17 -13.19 -17.07
CA TYR A 409 10.98 -12.95 -18.27
C TYR A 409 12.10 -13.97 -18.51
N ASP A 410 12.55 -14.71 -17.48
CA ASP A 410 13.59 -15.74 -17.64
C ASP A 410 12.96 -17.11 -17.94
N ASP A 411 12.73 -17.36 -19.23
CA ASP A 411 12.12 -18.59 -19.73
C ASP A 411 12.92 -19.87 -19.41
N GLU A 412 14.21 -19.74 -19.12
CA GLU A 412 15.12 -20.87 -18.83
C GLU A 412 15.29 -21.10 -17.32
N ASP A 413 14.73 -20.23 -16.46
CA ASP A 413 14.77 -20.40 -15.00
C ASP A 413 14.26 -21.79 -14.60
N ALA A 414 14.98 -22.45 -13.69
CA ALA A 414 14.73 -23.85 -13.34
C ALA A 414 13.36 -24.10 -12.70
N VAL A 415 12.74 -23.08 -12.11
CA VAL A 415 11.53 -23.19 -11.28
C VAL A 415 10.32 -22.53 -11.93
N CYS A 416 10.51 -21.32 -12.46
CA CYS A 416 9.49 -20.44 -13.00
C CYS A 416 9.61 -20.23 -14.52
N GLY A 417 10.72 -20.63 -15.15
CA GLY A 417 10.89 -20.54 -16.60
C GLY A 417 9.93 -21.48 -17.34
N ALA A 418 9.19 -20.97 -18.32
CA ALA A 418 8.21 -21.77 -19.07
C ALA A 418 8.85 -22.84 -19.97
N LYS A 419 10.12 -22.68 -20.34
CA LYS A 419 10.86 -23.59 -21.24
C LYS A 419 11.74 -24.57 -20.47
N SER A 420 11.90 -24.39 -19.16
CA SER A 420 12.75 -25.25 -18.35
C SER A 420 12.16 -26.65 -18.19
N ALA A 421 13.02 -27.67 -18.34
CA ALA A 421 12.65 -29.08 -18.16
C ALA A 421 12.27 -29.43 -16.70
N THR A 422 12.68 -28.60 -15.72
CA THR A 422 12.42 -28.81 -14.30
C THR A 422 11.36 -27.85 -13.74
N THR A 423 10.71 -27.08 -14.61
CA THR A 423 9.76 -26.04 -14.21
C THR A 423 8.65 -26.59 -13.33
N THR A 424 8.31 -25.83 -12.29
CA THR A 424 7.12 -26.06 -11.45
C THR A 424 6.02 -25.08 -11.76
N ARG A 425 6.24 -24.22 -12.77
CA ARG A 425 5.27 -23.22 -13.18
C ARG A 425 3.98 -23.88 -13.65
N LEU A 426 2.87 -23.37 -13.14
CA LEU A 426 1.54 -23.74 -13.57
C LEU A 426 1.25 -23.10 -14.94
N SER A 427 0.55 -23.83 -15.82
CA SER A 427 0.07 -23.24 -17.07
C SER A 427 -0.94 -22.12 -16.82
N ALA A 428 -1.12 -21.22 -17.78
CA ALA A 428 -2.10 -20.12 -17.71
C ALA A 428 -3.51 -20.58 -17.30
N ASP A 429 -3.98 -21.69 -17.88
CA ASP A 429 -5.31 -22.25 -17.55
C ASP A 429 -5.39 -22.73 -16.10
N ARG A 430 -4.30 -23.31 -15.59
CA ARG A 430 -4.20 -23.80 -14.22
C ARG A 430 -4.15 -22.65 -13.21
N GLN A 431 -3.39 -21.60 -13.51
CA GLN A 431 -3.35 -20.39 -12.68
C GLN A 431 -4.71 -19.70 -12.62
N SER A 432 -5.39 -19.55 -13.76
CA SER A 432 -6.75 -18.99 -13.82
C SER A 432 -7.76 -19.85 -13.05
N ALA A 433 -7.66 -21.18 -13.11
CA ALA A 433 -8.50 -22.09 -12.33
C ALA A 433 -8.24 -21.97 -10.82
N VAL A 434 -6.98 -21.89 -10.40
CA VAL A 434 -6.61 -21.66 -8.99
C VAL A 434 -7.15 -20.32 -8.49
N GLY A 435 -6.98 -19.23 -9.25
CA GLY A 435 -7.54 -17.92 -8.90
C GLY A 435 -9.06 -17.95 -8.75
N THR A 436 -9.76 -18.56 -9.72
CA THR A 436 -11.22 -18.73 -9.68
C THR A 436 -11.66 -19.51 -8.44
N THR A 437 -10.92 -20.56 -8.08
CA THR A 437 -11.17 -21.42 -6.91
C THR A 437 -10.97 -20.65 -5.60
N LEU A 438 -9.86 -19.92 -5.44
CA LEU A 438 -9.55 -19.14 -4.24
C LEU A 438 -10.55 -17.99 -4.04
N ILE A 439 -10.83 -17.22 -5.10
CA ILE A 439 -11.79 -16.11 -5.06
C ILE A 439 -13.18 -16.63 -4.69
N SER A 440 -13.66 -17.67 -5.37
CA SER A 440 -14.99 -18.22 -5.11
C SER A 440 -15.08 -18.84 -3.72
N GLY A 441 -14.06 -19.60 -3.30
CA GLY A 441 -14.03 -20.28 -2.01
C GLY A 441 -14.04 -19.30 -0.86
N PHE A 442 -13.28 -18.22 -0.94
CA PHE A 442 -13.19 -17.22 0.11
C PHE A 442 -14.50 -16.46 0.32
N PHE A 443 -15.15 -15.99 -0.74
CA PHE A 443 -16.42 -15.25 -0.59
C PHE A 443 -17.59 -16.18 -0.26
N ARG A 444 -17.58 -17.42 -0.76
CA ARG A 444 -18.57 -18.43 -0.33
C ARG A 444 -18.45 -18.77 1.15
N LEU A 445 -17.22 -18.86 1.65
CA LEU A 445 -16.96 -19.05 3.07
C LEU A 445 -17.40 -17.83 3.90
N THR A 446 -16.95 -16.64 3.54
CA THR A 446 -17.04 -15.45 4.42
C THR A 446 -18.37 -14.72 4.36
N LEU A 447 -19.06 -14.74 3.21
CA LEU A 447 -20.36 -14.09 3.02
C LEU A 447 -21.49 -15.13 2.98
N GLY A 448 -21.26 -16.27 2.31
CA GLY A 448 -22.25 -17.36 2.20
C GLY A 448 -22.36 -18.26 3.40
N GLY A 449 -21.31 -18.34 4.23
CA GLY A 449 -21.24 -19.28 5.34
C GLY A 449 -20.91 -20.72 4.95
N ASP A 450 -20.41 -20.98 3.74
CA ASP A 450 -20.04 -22.32 3.25
C ASP A 450 -18.79 -22.85 4.01
N GLN A 451 -18.98 -23.33 5.25
CA GLN A 451 -17.90 -23.75 6.16
C GLN A 451 -17.01 -24.87 5.60
N GLN A 452 -17.48 -25.63 4.62
CA GLN A 452 -16.70 -26.65 3.93
C GLN A 452 -15.43 -26.09 3.23
N PHE A 453 -15.37 -24.78 2.98
CA PHE A 453 -14.20 -24.11 2.40
C PHE A 453 -13.27 -23.47 3.43
N LEU A 454 -13.63 -23.44 4.73
CA LEU A 454 -12.74 -22.96 5.80
C LEU A 454 -11.36 -23.64 5.78
N PRO A 455 -11.26 -24.96 5.53
CA PRO A 455 -9.97 -25.64 5.50
C PRO A 455 -9.00 -25.16 4.40
N MET A 456 -9.50 -24.45 3.38
CA MET A 456 -8.64 -23.84 2.35
C MET A 456 -7.86 -22.62 2.87
N PHE A 457 -8.29 -22.02 3.97
CA PHE A 457 -7.79 -20.72 4.44
C PHE A 457 -7.32 -20.76 5.90
N ASP A 458 -7.55 -21.85 6.64
CA ASP A 458 -7.24 -21.94 8.07
C ASP A 458 -5.87 -22.57 8.39
N GLY A 459 -5.05 -22.87 7.38
CA GLY A 459 -3.75 -23.50 7.53
C GLY A 459 -3.80 -25.01 7.80
N SER A 460 -4.94 -25.68 7.60
CA SER A 460 -5.07 -27.14 7.76
C SER A 460 -4.55 -27.98 6.59
N ASN A 461 -3.89 -27.36 5.61
CA ASN A 461 -3.34 -28.00 4.41
C ASN A 461 -4.38 -28.81 3.62
N ARG A 462 -5.53 -28.19 3.33
CA ARG A 462 -6.64 -28.77 2.56
C ARG A 462 -6.90 -27.96 1.31
N GLN A 463 -7.08 -28.64 0.18
CA GLN A 463 -7.39 -27.96 -1.08
C GLN A 463 -8.40 -28.73 -1.93
N PRO A 464 -9.21 -28.06 -2.76
CA PRO A 464 -10.14 -28.73 -3.66
C PRO A 464 -9.44 -29.68 -4.63
N ALA A 465 -10.04 -30.86 -4.87
CA ALA A 465 -9.51 -31.77 -5.88
C ALA A 465 -9.53 -31.18 -7.30
N SER A 466 -10.36 -30.16 -7.56
CA SER A 466 -10.51 -29.48 -8.86
C SER A 466 -9.24 -28.75 -9.32
N ILE A 467 -8.39 -28.30 -8.40
CA ILE A 467 -7.11 -27.65 -8.73
C ILE A 467 -5.95 -28.62 -8.89
N GLY A 468 -6.21 -29.94 -8.84
CA GLY A 468 -5.23 -31.00 -9.05
C GLY A 468 -4.02 -30.94 -8.12
N ASP A 469 -2.83 -30.97 -8.71
CA ASP A 469 -1.51 -30.94 -8.07
C ASP A 469 -0.93 -29.53 -7.85
N ALA A 470 -1.74 -28.46 -7.98
CA ALA A 470 -1.30 -27.14 -7.53
C ALA A 470 -0.88 -27.20 -6.05
N ASP A 471 0.26 -26.57 -5.70
CA ASP A 471 0.77 -26.49 -4.33
C ASP A 471 0.37 -25.13 -3.72
N LEU A 472 -0.54 -25.18 -2.75
CA LEU A 472 -1.00 -24.04 -1.98
C LEU A 472 -0.46 -24.10 -0.56
N ARG A 473 0.31 -23.09 -0.16
CA ARG A 473 0.86 -23.00 1.20
C ARG A 473 0.17 -21.91 1.98
N VAL A 474 -0.51 -22.30 3.06
CA VAL A 474 -1.42 -21.42 3.78
C VAL A 474 -0.89 -21.18 5.19
N SER A 475 -0.60 -19.92 5.51
CA SER A 475 -0.41 -19.46 6.88
C SER A 475 -1.68 -18.75 7.34
N ALA A 476 -2.22 -19.14 8.49
CA ALA A 476 -3.47 -18.58 9.01
C ALA A 476 -3.31 -18.05 10.44
N SER A 477 -3.85 -16.86 10.65
CA SER A 477 -4.10 -16.28 11.96
C SER A 477 -5.57 -16.44 12.29
N LEU A 478 -5.87 -17.34 13.23
CA LEU A 478 -7.23 -17.60 13.70
C LEU A 478 -7.74 -16.44 14.57
N PRO A 479 -9.06 -16.33 14.79
CA PRO A 479 -9.65 -15.25 15.56
C PRO A 479 -9.02 -15.06 16.95
N GLY A 480 -8.63 -13.82 17.25
CA GLY A 480 -7.82 -13.45 18.41
C GLY A 480 -8.44 -13.80 19.76
N ALA A 481 -9.77 -13.84 19.86
CA ALA A 481 -10.47 -14.18 21.11
C ALA A 481 -10.34 -15.67 21.50
N THR A 482 -9.93 -16.52 20.55
CA THR A 482 -9.94 -17.98 20.73
C THR A 482 -8.56 -18.61 20.62
N ARG A 483 -7.58 -17.94 19.99
CA ARG A 483 -6.18 -18.38 19.98
C ARG A 483 -5.43 -17.88 21.22
N ARG A 484 -4.28 -18.50 21.51
CA ARG A 484 -3.37 -18.04 22.56
C ARG A 484 -1.94 -17.97 22.03
N ASP A 485 -1.42 -16.76 21.91
CA ASP A 485 -0.04 -16.53 21.48
C ASP A 485 0.89 -16.76 22.70
N LEU A 486 1.81 -17.73 22.61
CA LEU A 486 2.77 -18.04 23.68
C LEU A 486 4.01 -17.16 23.57
N ALA A 487 4.48 -16.93 22.35
CA ALA A 487 5.55 -15.99 22.04
C ALA A 487 5.36 -15.42 20.63
N LEU A 488 5.38 -14.09 20.50
CA LEU A 488 5.30 -13.40 19.20
C LEU A 488 6.67 -12.94 18.68
N PHE A 489 7.73 -13.06 19.47
CA PHE A 489 9.10 -12.68 19.12
C PHE A 489 9.29 -11.24 18.57
N THR A 490 8.29 -10.38 18.65
CA THR A 490 8.30 -9.04 18.05
C THR A 490 9.20 -8.04 18.78
N THR A 491 9.57 -8.36 20.01
CA THR A 491 10.42 -7.57 20.89
C THR A 491 11.28 -8.49 21.73
N LYS A 492 12.41 -7.99 22.25
CA LYS A 492 13.25 -8.74 23.19
C LYS A 492 12.46 -9.11 24.45
N ASP A 493 12.17 -10.39 24.62
CA ASP A 493 11.57 -10.95 25.82
C ASP A 493 12.66 -11.65 26.65
N PRO A 494 12.99 -11.16 27.86
CA PRO A 494 14.03 -11.77 28.69
C PRO A 494 13.63 -13.14 29.26
N SER A 495 12.35 -13.51 29.21
CA SER A 495 11.87 -14.83 29.63
C SER A 495 12.11 -15.90 28.56
N VAL A 496 12.18 -15.52 27.29
CA VAL A 496 12.61 -16.42 26.21
C VAL A 496 14.13 -16.53 26.27
N THR A 497 14.63 -17.72 26.59
CA THR A 497 16.07 -17.96 26.75
C THR A 497 16.59 -18.95 25.72
N ALA A 498 17.89 -18.97 25.52
CA ALA A 498 18.55 -19.92 24.64
C ALA A 498 19.64 -20.67 25.42
N SER A 499 19.70 -21.98 25.24
CA SER A 499 20.72 -22.86 25.83
C SER A 499 21.50 -23.61 24.75
N GLY A 500 22.64 -24.20 25.12
CA GLY A 500 23.53 -24.85 24.17
C GLY A 500 24.26 -23.86 23.27
N ASP A 501 24.58 -24.29 22.06
CA ASP A 501 25.49 -23.59 21.16
C ASP A 501 24.78 -22.89 20.00
N ILE A 502 23.78 -22.10 20.35
CA ILE A 502 23.05 -21.21 19.44
C ILE A 502 23.20 -19.74 19.86
N THR A 503 22.85 -18.83 18.96
CA THR A 503 22.50 -17.44 19.30
C THR A 503 21.02 -17.23 18.98
N ALA A 504 20.30 -16.49 19.81
CA ALA A 504 18.92 -16.10 19.57
C ALA A 504 18.79 -14.59 19.76
N VAL A 505 18.49 -13.86 18.69
CA VAL A 505 18.46 -12.39 18.68
C VAL A 505 17.19 -11.91 17.99
N THR A 506 16.42 -11.06 18.66
CA THR A 506 15.29 -10.39 18.01
C THR A 506 15.81 -9.42 16.95
N CYS A 507 15.28 -9.55 15.74
CA CYS A 507 15.63 -8.78 14.55
C CYS A 507 14.36 -8.22 13.90
N ALA A 508 14.50 -7.34 12.92
CA ALA A 508 13.44 -6.94 12.00
C ALA A 508 14.04 -6.54 10.66
N SER A 509 13.26 -6.57 9.58
CA SER A 509 13.64 -6.06 8.26
C SER A 509 14.81 -6.77 7.56
N ALA A 510 14.98 -6.48 6.27
CA ALA A 510 16.23 -6.68 5.54
C ALA A 510 17.27 -5.59 5.86
N MET A 511 18.51 -5.75 5.42
CA MET A 511 19.53 -4.69 5.47
C MET A 511 19.21 -3.52 4.50
N GLY A 512 19.74 -2.32 4.77
CA GLY A 512 19.75 -1.21 3.79
C GLY A 512 18.84 0.00 4.06
N TYR A 513 18.21 0.09 5.23
CA TYR A 513 17.23 1.14 5.55
C TYR A 513 17.89 2.51 5.76
N GLY A 514 17.25 3.59 5.28
CA GLY A 514 17.79 4.95 5.32
C GLY A 514 17.87 5.55 6.74
N ALA A 515 16.88 5.28 7.60
CA ALA A 515 16.94 5.59 9.03
C ALA A 515 17.44 4.39 9.86
N ALA A 516 18.28 4.66 10.87
CA ALA A 516 18.86 3.61 11.71
C ALA A 516 17.78 2.78 12.43
N PRO A 517 17.69 1.45 12.18
CA PRO A 517 16.66 0.62 12.77
C PRO A 517 16.93 0.37 14.27
N ALA A 518 15.86 0.13 15.03
CA ALA A 518 15.96 -0.17 16.47
C ALA A 518 16.40 -1.62 16.77
N LEU A 519 16.27 -2.50 15.78
CA LEU A 519 16.64 -3.91 15.84
C LEU A 519 17.67 -4.20 14.73
N PRO A 520 18.55 -5.19 14.91
CA PRO A 520 19.39 -5.67 13.80
C PRO A 520 18.52 -6.26 12.67
N ALA A 521 19.06 -6.29 11.46
CA ALA A 521 18.40 -6.93 10.32
C ALA A 521 18.18 -8.43 10.55
N CYS A 522 17.06 -8.96 10.07
CA CYS A 522 16.80 -10.39 10.06
C CYS A 522 17.52 -11.12 8.93
N VAL A 523 17.64 -10.46 7.78
CA VAL A 523 18.16 -11.02 6.53
C VAL A 523 19.03 -9.99 5.81
N ASP A 524 19.99 -10.47 5.03
CA ASP A 524 20.85 -9.66 4.15
C ASP A 524 20.43 -9.79 2.67
N GLY A 525 19.39 -10.59 2.39
CA GLY A 525 18.92 -10.94 1.05
C GLY A 525 18.34 -9.77 0.26
N TYR A 526 18.25 -9.97 -1.06
CA TYR A 526 17.62 -9.01 -1.97
C TYR A 526 16.15 -8.82 -1.66
N VAL A 527 15.61 -7.62 -1.92
CA VAL A 527 14.18 -7.31 -1.72
C VAL A 527 13.25 -8.30 -2.44
N THR A 528 13.67 -8.81 -3.61
CA THR A 528 12.97 -9.86 -4.39
C THR A 528 12.82 -11.20 -3.68
N THR A 529 13.62 -11.48 -2.65
CA THR A 529 13.72 -12.80 -2.02
C THR A 529 13.29 -12.81 -0.57
N VAL A 530 12.80 -11.71 0.00
CA VAL A 530 12.52 -11.61 1.44
C VAL A 530 11.12 -11.04 1.77
N PRO A 531 10.01 -11.61 1.27
CA PRO A 531 8.69 -10.97 1.31
C PRO A 531 8.17 -10.47 2.67
N ASP A 532 8.48 -11.17 3.78
CA ASP A 532 8.07 -10.72 5.11
C ASP A 532 8.90 -9.52 5.62
N PHE A 533 10.10 -9.31 5.06
CA PHE A 533 11.14 -8.42 5.58
C PHE A 533 11.47 -7.25 4.63
N THR A 534 10.77 -7.14 3.49
CA THR A 534 11.01 -6.08 2.51
C THR A 534 10.64 -4.72 3.11
N GLU A 535 11.26 -3.68 2.59
CA GLU A 535 10.78 -2.32 2.80
C GLU A 535 9.50 -2.08 1.99
N ALA A 536 8.74 -1.05 2.35
CA ALA A 536 7.56 -0.61 1.62
C ALA A 536 7.81 0.75 0.97
N TYR A 537 7.31 0.97 -0.25
CA TYR A 537 7.58 2.18 -1.05
C TYR A 537 7.37 3.50 -0.27
N LEU A 538 6.29 3.63 0.49
CA LEU A 538 5.98 4.86 1.23
C LEU A 538 6.34 4.78 2.71
N ALA A 539 6.96 3.70 3.15
CA ALA A 539 7.36 3.50 4.54
C ALA A 539 8.69 2.73 4.61
N PRO A 540 9.72 3.15 3.85
CA PRO A 540 10.93 2.36 3.68
C PRO A 540 11.72 2.23 4.97
N SER A 541 11.60 3.18 5.90
CA SER A 541 12.30 3.14 7.18
C SER A 541 11.49 2.48 8.32
N VAL A 542 10.28 1.99 8.06
CA VAL A 542 9.43 1.33 9.07
C VAL A 542 9.84 -0.14 9.23
N PRO A 543 10.15 -0.65 10.44
CA PRO A 543 10.64 -2.01 10.62
C PRO A 543 9.64 -3.12 10.23
N SER A 544 10.02 -4.04 9.35
CA SER A 544 9.19 -5.13 8.79
C SER A 544 9.35 -6.45 9.53
N THR A 545 8.24 -7.11 9.80
CA THR A 545 8.09 -8.42 10.48
C THR A 545 9.17 -8.76 11.51
N PRO A 546 9.17 -8.10 12.68
CA PRO A 546 10.09 -8.44 13.76
C PRO A 546 9.99 -9.93 14.14
N SER A 547 11.14 -10.60 14.26
CA SER A 547 11.27 -12.06 14.42
C SER A 547 12.43 -12.41 15.36
N LEU A 548 12.49 -13.66 15.82
CA LEU A 548 13.67 -14.21 16.52
C LEU A 548 14.59 -14.91 15.50
N HIS A 549 15.79 -14.38 15.30
CA HIS A 549 16.83 -15.00 14.49
C HIS A 549 17.67 -15.94 15.36
N VAL A 550 17.57 -17.24 15.06
CA VAL A 550 18.29 -18.32 15.75
C VAL A 550 19.37 -18.89 14.85
N VAL A 551 20.63 -18.82 15.27
CA VAL A 551 21.77 -19.30 14.47
C VAL A 551 22.57 -20.35 15.26
N PRO A 552 22.71 -21.58 14.74
CA PRO A 552 23.65 -22.57 15.28
C PRO A 552 25.10 -22.13 15.10
N LYS A 553 25.92 -22.28 16.14
CA LYS A 553 27.36 -21.97 16.06
C LYS A 553 28.08 -23.11 15.33
N ALA A 554 28.80 -22.77 14.26
CA ALA A 554 29.31 -23.65 13.19
C ALA A 554 30.12 -24.92 13.55
N LYS A 555 30.36 -25.26 14.82
CA LYS A 555 31.17 -26.43 15.24
C LYS A 555 30.64 -27.18 16.47
N LYS A 556 29.36 -27.06 16.83
CA LYS A 556 28.86 -27.52 18.13
C LYS A 556 27.47 -28.16 18.08
N THR A 557 27.04 -28.82 19.15
CA THR A 557 25.95 -29.81 19.27
C THR A 557 24.51 -29.30 19.00
N GLY A 558 24.32 -28.07 18.56
CA GLY A 558 23.00 -27.41 18.49
C GLY A 558 22.62 -26.77 19.82
N GLY A 559 21.35 -26.45 20.01
CA GLY A 559 20.84 -25.84 21.24
C GLY A 559 19.32 -25.74 21.24
N GLU A 560 18.77 -25.12 22.28
CA GLU A 560 17.32 -25.05 22.50
C GLU A 560 16.90 -23.60 22.76
N VAL A 561 15.78 -23.17 22.17
CA VAL A 561 15.07 -21.95 22.58
C VAL A 561 13.98 -22.36 23.57
N HIS A 562 13.99 -21.75 24.76
CA HIS A 562 13.04 -22.02 25.83
C HIS A 562 11.98 -20.92 25.90
N VAL A 563 10.72 -21.31 25.75
CA VAL A 563 9.55 -20.43 25.85
C VAL A 563 8.75 -20.83 27.10
N PRO A 564 8.90 -20.12 28.23
CA PRO A 564 8.18 -20.44 29.44
C PRO A 564 6.68 -20.15 29.30
N VAL A 565 5.84 -21.02 29.87
CA VAL A 565 4.38 -20.87 29.87
C VAL A 565 3.93 -20.28 31.20
N ALA A 566 3.36 -19.06 31.14
CA ALA A 566 2.81 -18.38 32.31
C ALA A 566 1.75 -19.25 33.02
N ALA A 567 1.63 -19.13 34.34
CA ALA A 567 0.75 -19.96 35.16
C ALA A 567 -0.72 -19.98 34.66
N ALA A 568 -1.25 -18.84 34.20
CA ALA A 568 -2.61 -18.72 33.68
C ALA A 568 -2.79 -19.33 32.27
N ALA A 569 -1.70 -19.66 31.59
CA ALA A 569 -1.67 -20.15 30.22
C ALA A 569 -1.35 -21.65 30.10
N ARG A 570 -1.11 -22.35 31.22
CA ARG A 570 -0.62 -23.75 31.25
C ARG A 570 -1.59 -24.80 30.73
N ASP A 571 -2.88 -24.49 30.76
CA ASP A 571 -3.91 -25.40 30.26
C ASP A 571 -4.04 -25.25 28.73
N PHE A 572 -3.57 -26.27 28.03
CA PHE A 572 -3.60 -26.42 26.58
C PHE A 572 -4.78 -27.29 26.12
N SER A 573 -5.55 -27.90 27.04
CA SER A 573 -6.59 -28.88 26.71
C SER A 573 -7.76 -28.31 25.89
N GLY A 574 -7.98 -27.00 25.95
CA GLY A 574 -8.98 -26.29 25.13
C GLY A 574 -8.55 -26.02 23.67
N PHE A 575 -7.33 -26.40 23.28
CA PHE A 575 -6.77 -26.12 21.96
C PHE A 575 -6.59 -27.41 21.14
N SER A 576 -6.52 -27.26 19.82
CA SER A 576 -6.39 -28.39 18.89
C SER A 576 -4.94 -28.60 18.42
N THR A 577 -4.22 -27.50 18.13
CA THR A 577 -2.88 -27.55 17.54
C THR A 577 -1.95 -26.52 18.16
N LEU A 578 -0.67 -26.89 18.30
CA LEU A 578 0.43 -25.95 18.49
C LEU A 578 0.91 -25.49 17.11
N SER A 579 1.00 -24.18 16.92
CA SER A 579 1.45 -23.53 15.68
C SER A 579 2.80 -22.88 15.90
N LEU A 580 3.74 -23.12 14.98
CA LEU A 580 5.01 -22.41 14.89
C LEU A 580 5.14 -21.83 13.49
N ARG A 581 5.42 -20.52 13.37
CA ARG A 581 5.71 -19.89 12.09
C ARG A 581 7.21 -19.62 11.95
N LEU A 582 7.83 -20.20 10.93
CA LEU A 582 9.29 -20.20 10.73
C LEU A 582 9.70 -20.16 9.25
N THR A 583 10.96 -19.81 9.02
CA THR A 583 11.64 -20.00 7.72
C THR A 583 13.14 -20.21 7.95
N PRO A 584 13.83 -21.01 7.13
CA PRO A 584 15.29 -20.92 7.04
C PRO A 584 15.71 -19.49 6.71
N ASP A 585 16.84 -19.00 7.24
CA ASP A 585 17.36 -17.69 6.86
C ASP A 585 17.74 -17.64 5.36
N ASP A 586 18.02 -16.43 4.89
CA ASP A 586 18.37 -16.14 3.49
C ASP A 586 19.70 -16.78 3.05
N LYS A 587 20.53 -17.21 4.01
CA LYS A 587 21.83 -17.85 3.77
C LYS A 587 21.78 -19.37 3.89
N ALA A 588 20.71 -19.93 4.44
CA ALA A 588 20.58 -21.35 4.69
C ALA A 588 20.57 -22.13 3.38
N THR A 589 21.26 -23.25 3.30
CA THR A 589 21.21 -24.15 2.13
C THR A 589 20.48 -25.46 2.44
N LYS A 590 19.91 -25.55 3.64
CA LYS A 590 19.25 -26.74 4.18
C LYS A 590 18.00 -26.33 4.94
N ALA A 591 17.06 -27.25 5.04
CA ALA A 591 15.83 -27.07 5.80
C ALA A 591 16.10 -26.75 7.27
N ALA A 592 15.27 -25.87 7.82
CA ALA A 592 15.14 -25.56 9.24
C ALA A 592 14.31 -26.63 9.95
N ASP A 593 14.84 -27.85 10.02
CA ASP A 593 14.18 -28.97 10.68
C ASP A 593 14.46 -28.94 12.19
N VAL A 594 13.47 -28.48 12.95
CA VAL A 594 13.51 -28.36 14.43
C VAL A 594 12.66 -29.43 15.09
N SER A 595 12.89 -29.68 16.37
CA SER A 595 11.95 -30.46 17.20
C SER A 595 11.32 -29.56 18.25
N ILE A 596 10.05 -29.82 18.57
CA ILE A 596 9.28 -29.08 19.56
C ILE A 596 9.02 -30.01 20.74
N SER A 597 9.34 -29.57 21.95
CA SER A 597 9.08 -30.34 23.17
C SER A 597 8.13 -29.58 24.09
N LEU A 598 7.12 -30.28 24.60
CA LEU A 598 6.26 -29.77 25.69
C LEU A 598 6.73 -30.37 27.02
N HIS A 599 6.82 -29.51 28.04
CA HIS A 599 7.20 -29.89 29.40
C HIS A 599 6.02 -29.62 30.33
N ASP A 600 5.59 -30.61 31.13
CA ASP A 600 4.55 -30.41 32.14
C ASP A 600 5.09 -30.16 33.56
N ALA A 601 4.19 -29.73 34.45
CA ALA A 601 4.50 -29.46 35.86
C ALA A 601 4.94 -30.71 36.65
N ALA A 602 4.73 -31.92 36.12
CA ALA A 602 5.19 -33.18 36.70
C ALA A 602 6.59 -33.58 36.18
N GLY A 603 7.19 -32.78 35.30
CA GLY A 603 8.51 -33.03 34.71
C GLY A 603 8.49 -34.03 33.56
N LYS A 604 7.32 -34.32 32.96
CA LYS A 604 7.26 -35.14 31.75
C LYS A 604 7.50 -34.29 30.51
N VAL A 605 8.12 -34.92 29.53
CA VAL A 605 8.50 -34.30 28.26
C VAL A 605 8.05 -35.16 27.09
N SER A 606 7.47 -34.52 26.07
CA SER A 606 7.12 -35.15 24.80
C SER A 606 7.59 -34.28 23.64
N THR A 607 8.40 -34.85 22.75
CA THR A 607 9.09 -34.15 21.66
C THR A 607 8.57 -34.58 20.30
N ARG A 608 8.30 -33.64 19.40
CA ARG A 608 7.83 -33.91 18.03
C ARG A 608 8.69 -33.17 17.02
N ARG A 609 9.19 -33.89 16.02
CA ARG A 609 9.97 -33.31 14.93
C ARG A 609 9.02 -32.60 13.98
N LEU A 610 9.35 -31.35 13.61
CA LEU A 610 8.45 -30.48 12.86
C LEU A 610 8.12 -31.04 11.47
N SER A 611 9.13 -31.58 10.80
CA SER A 611 9.00 -32.14 9.44
C SER A 611 8.18 -33.42 9.34
N ASP A 612 7.80 -34.04 10.47
CA ASP A 612 6.83 -35.14 10.47
C ASP A 612 5.38 -34.63 10.27
N PHE A 613 5.16 -33.31 10.38
CA PHE A 613 3.83 -32.68 10.33
C PHE A 613 3.71 -31.55 9.30
N SER A 614 4.81 -30.94 8.85
CA SER A 614 4.78 -29.74 8.00
C SER A 614 6.07 -29.52 7.22
N ASP A 615 5.94 -28.90 6.05
CA ASP A 615 7.06 -28.48 5.19
C ASP A 615 7.49 -27.01 5.38
N ALA A 616 6.95 -26.31 6.38
CA ALA A 616 7.23 -24.89 6.62
C ALA A 616 8.73 -24.57 6.84
N GLY A 617 9.51 -25.55 7.31
CA GLY A 617 10.96 -25.43 7.48
C GLY A 617 11.79 -25.71 6.23
N GLN A 618 11.17 -26.07 5.09
CA GLN A 618 11.91 -26.35 3.85
C GLN A 618 12.41 -25.07 3.19
N VAL A 619 13.58 -25.15 2.56
CA VAL A 619 14.06 -24.07 1.68
C VAL A 619 13.17 -24.05 0.44
N LEU A 620 12.61 -22.88 0.11
CA LEU A 620 11.79 -22.72 -1.09
C LEU A 620 12.63 -22.84 -2.37
N PRO A 621 12.08 -23.38 -3.47
CA PRO A 621 12.85 -23.70 -4.67
C PRO A 621 13.32 -22.44 -5.41
N GLY A 622 14.55 -22.43 -5.90
CA GLY A 622 15.09 -21.35 -6.72
C GLY A 622 16.56 -21.07 -6.44
N SER A 623 17.12 -20.08 -7.14
CA SER A 623 18.46 -19.56 -6.84
C SER A 623 18.39 -18.45 -5.78
N SER A 624 19.53 -18.11 -5.18
CA SER A 624 19.64 -17.03 -4.18
C SER A 624 19.26 -15.64 -4.70
N SER A 625 19.25 -15.44 -6.03
CA SER A 625 18.85 -14.16 -6.67
C SER A 625 17.40 -14.14 -7.14
N ALA A 626 16.84 -15.29 -7.53
CA ALA A 626 15.43 -15.50 -7.88
C ALA A 626 15.16 -17.00 -8.19
N PRO A 627 13.93 -17.53 -8.01
CA PRO A 627 12.83 -16.99 -7.22
C PRO A 627 12.89 -17.36 -5.73
N ARG A 628 13.99 -17.93 -5.20
CA ARG A 628 14.01 -18.48 -3.82
C ARG A 628 13.55 -17.43 -2.81
N LYS A 629 12.37 -17.63 -2.22
CA LYS A 629 11.84 -16.74 -1.17
C LYS A 629 12.24 -17.23 0.22
N THR A 630 12.68 -16.30 1.05
CA THR A 630 12.77 -16.40 2.51
C THR A 630 11.43 -15.93 3.05
N LEU A 631 10.46 -16.84 3.07
CA LEU A 631 9.08 -16.58 3.49
C LEU A 631 8.75 -17.40 4.73
N LEU A 632 8.21 -16.75 5.76
CA LEU A 632 7.72 -17.35 6.99
C LEU A 632 6.46 -18.19 6.74
N GLN A 633 6.60 -19.51 6.92
CA GLN A 633 5.55 -20.49 6.72
C GLN A 633 5.05 -21.05 8.05
N GLN A 634 3.76 -21.42 8.11
CA GLN A 634 3.13 -21.97 9.30
C GLN A 634 3.24 -23.50 9.34
N ALA A 635 3.77 -24.02 10.45
CA ALA A 635 3.67 -25.43 10.82
C ALA A 635 2.63 -25.61 11.94
N ARG A 636 1.84 -26.69 11.87
CA ARG A 636 0.83 -27.04 12.88
C ARG A 636 1.04 -28.48 13.36
N ILE A 637 1.25 -28.65 14.66
CA ILE A 637 1.36 -29.97 15.29
C ILE A 637 0.10 -30.20 16.14
N PRO A 638 -0.68 -31.27 15.90
CA PRO A 638 -1.81 -31.62 16.76
C PRO A 638 -1.38 -31.82 18.21
N LEU A 639 -2.09 -31.21 19.17
CA LEU A 639 -1.75 -31.34 20.59
C LEU A 639 -1.93 -32.79 21.08
N SER A 640 -2.84 -33.55 20.46
CA SER A 640 -2.99 -34.99 20.69
C SER A 640 -1.72 -35.77 20.40
N ALA A 641 -0.84 -35.27 19.52
CA ALA A 641 0.44 -35.90 19.27
C ALA A 641 1.32 -35.90 20.52
N PHE A 642 1.24 -34.90 21.40
CA PHE A 642 2.06 -34.80 22.63
C PHE A 642 1.49 -35.59 23.82
N ALA A 643 0.20 -35.94 23.76
CA ALA A 643 -0.49 -36.77 24.75
C ALA A 643 -0.13 -38.28 24.64
N THR A 644 0.73 -38.65 23.71
CA THR A 644 1.33 -39.99 23.62
C THR A 644 2.82 -39.93 24.00
N ALA A 645 3.38 -41.05 24.45
CA ALA A 645 4.81 -41.13 24.74
C ALA A 645 5.61 -40.80 23.47
N GLY A 646 6.37 -39.70 23.51
CA GLY A 646 7.27 -39.30 22.44
C GLY A 646 8.61 -40.02 22.49
N THR A 647 9.49 -39.70 21.55
CA THR A 647 10.93 -39.99 21.69
C THR A 647 11.52 -38.97 22.67
N GLY A 648 12.08 -39.43 23.80
CA GLY A 648 12.72 -38.57 24.79
C GLY A 648 14.12 -38.12 24.36
N ALA A 649 14.22 -37.39 23.25
CA ALA A 649 15.51 -37.06 22.61
C ALA A 649 15.95 -35.58 22.75
N GLY A 650 15.32 -34.82 23.64
CA GLY A 650 15.79 -33.49 24.08
C GLY A 650 16.28 -33.58 25.53
N SER A 651 17.49 -33.07 25.80
CA SER A 651 18.27 -33.20 27.05
C SER A 651 18.86 -34.59 27.36
N GLY A 652 20.19 -34.66 27.55
CA GLY A 652 20.95 -35.84 27.97
C GLY A 652 20.66 -36.32 29.41
N THR A 653 19.45 -36.09 29.92
CA THR A 653 18.96 -36.58 31.21
C THR A 653 17.75 -37.46 30.94
N GLY A 654 17.95 -38.79 30.84
CA GLY A 654 16.89 -39.77 30.52
C GLY A 654 15.77 -39.93 31.56
N ALA A 655 15.35 -38.87 32.23
CA ALA A 655 14.24 -38.83 33.18
C ALA A 655 13.10 -37.96 32.59
N GLY A 656 11.92 -38.54 32.39
CA GLY A 656 10.70 -37.79 32.05
C GLY A 656 10.05 -38.09 30.69
N ALA A 657 10.61 -38.95 29.85
CA ALA A 657 9.99 -39.31 28.58
C ALA A 657 8.60 -39.97 28.80
N GLY A 658 7.53 -39.31 28.35
CA GLY A 658 6.17 -39.81 28.58
C GLY A 658 5.10 -38.89 27.99
N ALA A 659 3.85 -39.35 28.04
CA ALA A 659 2.70 -38.52 27.68
C ALA A 659 2.61 -37.29 28.61
N VAL A 660 2.66 -36.10 28.02
CA VAL A 660 2.58 -34.81 28.71
C VAL A 660 1.14 -34.54 29.15
N ASP A 661 0.97 -34.06 30.38
CA ASP A 661 -0.31 -33.52 30.84
C ASP A 661 -0.56 -32.13 30.24
N LEU A 662 -1.45 -32.09 29.25
CA LEU A 662 -1.82 -30.85 28.55
C LEU A 662 -2.52 -29.83 29.45
N THR A 663 -2.98 -30.19 30.66
CA THR A 663 -3.60 -29.23 31.59
C THR A 663 -2.58 -28.42 32.39
N ALA A 664 -1.30 -28.80 32.34
CA ALA A 664 -0.26 -28.27 33.21
C ALA A 664 1.08 -28.03 32.49
N VAL A 665 1.06 -27.62 31.23
CA VAL A 665 2.29 -27.35 30.45
C VAL A 665 3.01 -26.12 31.00
N THR A 666 4.29 -26.25 31.34
CA THR A 666 5.10 -25.20 31.96
C THR A 666 6.10 -24.55 31.01
N GLU A 667 6.52 -25.25 29.96
CA GLU A 667 7.49 -24.75 28.99
C GLU A 667 7.28 -25.42 27.62
N VAL A 668 7.56 -24.66 26.56
CA VAL A 668 7.76 -25.19 25.21
C VAL A 668 9.21 -24.94 24.83
N THR A 669 9.93 -25.98 24.40
CA THR A 669 11.29 -25.83 23.85
C THR A 669 11.30 -26.09 22.35
N ILE A 670 12.15 -25.33 21.64
CA ILE A 670 12.43 -25.49 20.22
C ILE A 670 13.87 -25.94 20.09
N ASP A 671 14.06 -27.22 19.81
CA ASP A 671 15.36 -27.87 19.68
C ASP A 671 15.90 -27.62 18.27
N VAL A 672 17.03 -26.93 18.18
CA VAL A 672 17.68 -26.52 16.93
C VAL A 672 18.96 -27.34 16.71
N PRO A 673 18.95 -28.28 15.75
CA PRO A 673 20.12 -29.08 15.43
C PRO A 673 21.31 -28.26 14.91
N ALA A 674 22.52 -28.69 15.26
CA ALA A 674 23.79 -28.15 14.77
C ALA A 674 23.90 -28.02 13.23
N LYS A 675 23.22 -28.92 12.52
CA LYS A 675 23.27 -29.06 11.06
C LYS A 675 22.39 -28.05 10.32
N ASN A 676 21.51 -27.35 11.03
CA ASN A 676 20.62 -26.35 10.44
C ASN A 676 21.41 -25.08 10.09
N GLY A 677 20.92 -24.33 9.10
CA GLY A 677 21.32 -22.94 8.91
C GLY A 677 20.71 -22.04 10.00
N GLY A 678 20.81 -20.72 9.82
CA GLY A 678 20.00 -19.82 10.65
C GLY A 678 18.52 -19.98 10.33
N ILE A 679 17.70 -19.61 11.30
CA ILE A 679 16.25 -19.80 11.30
C ILE A 679 15.61 -18.53 11.83
N LEU A 680 14.54 -18.09 11.18
CA LEU A 680 13.71 -16.98 11.65
C LEU A 680 12.41 -17.54 12.20
N LEU A 681 12.05 -17.14 13.43
CA LEU A 681 10.80 -17.53 14.09
C LEU A 681 9.92 -16.30 14.30
N SER A 682 8.67 -16.36 13.84
CA SER A 682 7.73 -15.24 13.89
C SER A 682 6.71 -15.35 15.01
N ASP A 683 6.20 -16.54 15.30
CA ASP A 683 5.34 -16.78 16.45
C ASP A 683 5.20 -18.26 16.82
N LEU A 684 4.89 -18.49 18.10
CA LEU A 684 4.49 -19.75 18.68
C LEU A 684 3.13 -19.56 19.36
N SER A 685 2.11 -20.31 18.92
CA SER A 685 0.72 -20.05 19.31
C SER A 685 -0.08 -21.36 19.48
N LEU A 686 -1.01 -21.38 20.44
CA LEU A 686 -2.02 -22.42 20.55
C LEU A 686 -3.26 -22.02 19.75
N LEU A 687 -3.70 -22.93 18.90
CA LEU A 687 -4.84 -22.70 18.01
C LEU A 687 -6.01 -23.61 18.40
N PRO A 688 -7.22 -23.05 18.55
CA PRO A 688 -8.44 -23.81 18.81
C PRO A 688 -8.89 -24.52 17.52
N THR A 689 -10.11 -25.08 17.53
CA THR A 689 -10.78 -25.43 16.28
C THR A 689 -10.96 -24.15 15.43
N PRO A 690 -10.58 -24.17 14.14
CA PRO A 690 -10.71 -23.01 13.28
C PRO A 690 -12.14 -22.49 13.15
N THR A 691 -12.28 -21.16 13.10
CA THR A 691 -13.53 -20.45 12.78
C THR A 691 -13.21 -19.17 12.02
N LEU A 692 -14.22 -18.54 11.42
CA LEU A 692 -14.09 -17.22 10.82
C LEU A 692 -14.03 -16.06 11.83
N GLY A 693 -14.44 -16.30 13.08
CA GLY A 693 -14.71 -15.23 14.03
C GLY A 693 -15.86 -14.33 13.58
N THR A 694 -15.89 -13.12 14.11
CA THR A 694 -16.93 -12.12 13.86
C THR A 694 -16.34 -10.84 13.26
N PRO A 695 -16.41 -10.64 11.92
CA PRO A 695 -16.04 -9.37 11.32
C PRO A 695 -16.93 -8.24 11.85
N GLY A 696 -16.36 -7.05 12.04
CA GLY A 696 -17.02 -5.93 12.72
C GLY A 696 -16.69 -4.58 12.12
N GLY A 697 -17.70 -3.92 11.53
CA GLY A 697 -17.58 -2.61 10.89
C GLY A 697 -17.62 -1.40 11.83
N ALA A 698 -16.98 -1.48 13.00
CA ALA A 698 -16.98 -0.35 13.93
C ALA A 698 -16.15 0.82 13.36
N THR A 699 -16.68 2.05 13.46
CA THR A 699 -15.92 3.24 13.05
C THR A 699 -14.64 3.36 13.88
N ARG A 700 -13.49 3.37 13.23
CA ARG A 700 -12.19 3.46 13.89
C ARG A 700 -11.69 4.89 13.93
N VAL A 701 -10.75 5.14 14.84
CA VAL A 701 -9.99 6.39 14.88
C VAL A 701 -8.96 6.31 13.76
N ALA A 702 -8.93 7.30 12.87
CA ALA A 702 -7.99 7.35 11.76
C ALA A 702 -6.95 8.45 11.98
N ALA A 703 -5.67 8.14 11.74
CA ALA A 703 -4.60 9.12 11.72
C ALA A 703 -4.43 9.72 10.32
N SER A 704 -4.14 11.00 10.25
CA SER A 704 -3.85 11.70 9.01
C SER A 704 -2.72 12.69 9.20
N LEU A 705 -1.95 12.91 8.14
CA LEU A 705 -0.82 13.82 8.16
C LEU A 705 -1.20 15.18 7.59
N ALA A 706 -0.90 16.25 8.32
CA ALA A 706 -1.15 17.60 7.84
C ALA A 706 0.03 18.11 7.00
N ASN A 707 -0.28 18.71 5.85
CA ASN A 707 0.70 19.48 5.08
C ASN A 707 1.28 20.62 5.91
N ARG A 708 2.54 20.94 5.68
CA ARG A 708 3.27 21.94 6.45
C ARG A 708 4.12 22.80 5.53
N THR A 709 3.97 24.12 5.60
CA THR A 709 4.87 25.04 4.90
C THR A 709 5.63 25.90 5.90
N ILE A 710 6.95 26.02 5.76
CA ILE A 710 7.84 26.79 6.66
C ILE A 710 8.94 27.52 5.86
N ASP A 711 9.57 28.51 6.49
CA ASP A 711 10.81 29.09 5.99
C ASP A 711 11.99 28.17 6.32
N GLU A 712 13.01 28.16 5.46
CA GLU A 712 14.27 27.44 5.63
C GLU A 712 15.02 27.89 6.88
N GLY A 713 15.09 29.21 7.10
CA GLY A 713 15.74 29.79 8.26
C GLY A 713 17.26 29.76 8.16
N ASN A 714 17.93 30.18 9.24
CA ASN A 714 19.33 30.62 9.17
C ASN A 714 20.40 29.64 9.71
N GLY A 715 20.00 28.41 10.02
CA GLY A 715 20.88 27.42 10.64
C GLY A 715 20.14 26.16 11.05
N ARG A 716 20.78 25.35 11.92
CA ARG A 716 20.20 24.13 12.47
C ARG A 716 18.94 24.44 13.29
N ALA A 717 17.84 23.81 12.91
CA ALA A 717 16.53 23.96 13.51
C ALA A 717 15.78 22.61 13.47
N SER A 718 14.50 22.64 13.86
CA SER A 718 13.60 21.52 13.63
C SER A 718 12.27 22.03 13.10
N ALA A 719 11.87 21.48 11.95
CA ALA A 719 10.52 21.59 11.44
C ALA A 719 9.60 20.67 12.26
N LYS A 720 8.31 21.02 12.39
CA LYS A 720 7.32 20.17 13.05
C LYS A 720 6.13 19.94 12.15
N ALA A 721 5.70 18.69 12.04
CA ALA A 721 4.48 18.27 11.35
C ALA A 721 3.47 17.71 12.35
N ALA A 722 2.18 17.82 12.03
CA ALA A 722 1.10 17.32 12.88
C ALA A 722 0.50 16.04 12.31
N ILE A 723 0.37 15.05 13.19
CA ILE A 723 -0.44 13.87 12.98
C ILE A 723 -1.75 14.09 13.74
N VAL A 724 -2.86 14.14 13.00
CA VAL A 724 -4.19 14.44 13.53
C VAL A 724 -5.04 13.18 13.49
N LEU A 725 -5.78 12.93 14.57
CA LEU A 725 -6.76 11.86 14.63
C LEU A 725 -8.15 12.38 14.26
N SER A 726 -8.92 11.57 13.54
CA SER A 726 -10.30 11.89 13.14
C SER A 726 -11.26 12.11 14.31
N LYS A 727 -10.94 11.52 15.47
CA LYS A 727 -11.63 11.67 16.76
C LYS A 727 -10.65 11.32 17.89
N PRO A 728 -10.94 11.66 19.16
CA PRO A 728 -10.07 11.28 20.27
C PRO A 728 -9.77 9.77 20.29
N ALA A 729 -8.51 9.41 20.56
CA ALA A 729 -8.10 8.02 20.69
C ALA A 729 -8.92 7.32 21.78
N VAL A 730 -9.44 6.13 21.48
CA VAL A 730 -10.25 5.33 22.43
C VAL A 730 -9.38 4.39 23.26
N SER A 731 -8.25 3.98 22.71
CA SER A 731 -7.22 3.16 23.34
C SER A 731 -5.85 3.72 22.99
N ALA A 732 -4.80 3.21 23.65
CA ALA A 732 -3.46 3.47 23.15
C ALA A 732 -3.32 2.90 21.73
N GLY A 733 -2.67 3.64 20.84
CA GLY A 733 -2.36 3.20 19.48
C GLY A 733 -1.17 3.93 18.91
N ALA A 734 -0.43 3.31 18.00
CA ALA A 734 0.77 3.88 17.44
C ALA A 734 0.68 3.97 15.92
N VAL A 735 1.36 4.97 15.35
CA VAL A 735 1.64 5.07 13.92
C VAL A 735 3.13 5.37 13.75
N TYR A 736 3.68 5.05 12.59
CA TYR A 736 5.03 5.43 12.22
C TYR A 736 4.94 6.63 11.28
N PHE A 737 5.65 7.69 11.63
CA PHE A 737 5.96 8.80 10.74
C PHE A 737 7.27 8.52 10.06
N ASP A 738 7.28 8.69 8.74
CA ASP A 738 8.45 8.46 7.91
C ASP A 738 8.66 9.65 6.95
N LEU A 739 9.94 9.98 6.76
CA LEU A 739 10.49 10.93 5.82
C LEU A 739 11.89 10.42 5.51
N ASP A 740 11.99 9.45 4.60
CA ASP A 740 13.29 8.85 4.24
C ASP A 740 13.93 9.55 3.04
N TYR A 741 13.10 10.11 2.17
CA TYR A 741 13.52 10.72 0.91
C TYR A 741 13.85 12.21 1.04
N ALA A 742 14.71 12.57 1.98
CA ALA A 742 15.27 13.91 1.98
C ALA A 742 16.35 14.00 0.89
N TYR A 743 16.05 14.68 -0.21
CA TYR A 743 16.94 14.76 -1.37
C TYR A 743 18.01 15.86 -1.26
N ASP A 744 18.07 16.61 -0.16
CA ASP A 744 19.21 17.50 0.17
C ASP A 744 19.55 17.52 1.66
N ASP A 745 20.63 18.22 1.98
CA ASP A 745 21.10 18.42 3.35
C ASP A 745 20.17 19.35 4.19
N ARG A 746 19.13 19.95 3.60
CA ARG A 746 18.25 20.88 4.32
C ARG A 746 17.28 20.15 5.23
N VAL A 747 16.84 18.96 4.87
CA VAL A 747 15.99 18.11 5.72
C VAL A 747 16.72 16.81 6.02
N GLY A 748 16.69 16.35 7.27
CA GLY A 748 17.25 15.04 7.61
C GLY A 748 16.21 13.93 7.47
N ALA A 749 16.63 12.78 6.94
CA ALA A 749 15.82 11.56 6.98
C ALA A 749 15.44 11.22 8.43
N VAL A 750 14.19 10.86 8.67
CA VAL A 750 13.69 10.58 10.01
C VAL A 750 12.50 9.62 10.02
N MET A 751 12.60 8.59 10.85
CA MET A 751 11.49 7.72 11.23
C MET A 751 11.17 7.88 12.72
N GLN A 752 9.90 8.07 13.04
CA GLN A 752 9.41 8.26 14.41
C GLN A 752 8.17 7.41 14.67
N LYS A 753 8.26 6.52 15.67
CA LYS A 753 7.07 5.86 16.24
C LYS A 753 6.31 6.84 17.14
N VAL A 754 5.06 7.11 16.83
CA VAL A 754 4.19 8.05 17.54
C VAL A 754 3.03 7.30 18.19
N THR A 755 3.01 7.24 19.52
CA THR A 755 1.93 6.60 20.28
C THR A 755 0.93 7.62 20.81
N PHE A 756 -0.35 7.49 20.46
CA PHE A 756 -1.46 8.23 21.04
C PHE A 756 -1.99 7.51 22.27
N GLN A 757 -2.22 8.26 23.35
CA GLN A 757 -2.92 7.79 24.55
C GLN A 757 -4.41 8.12 24.45
N PRO A 758 -5.29 7.40 25.18
CA PRO A 758 -6.72 7.68 25.20
C PRO A 758 -7.01 9.18 25.43
N GLY A 759 -7.95 9.73 24.66
CA GLY A 759 -8.35 11.14 24.70
C GLY A 759 -7.49 12.09 23.85
N GLN A 760 -6.32 11.69 23.38
CA GLN A 760 -5.48 12.52 22.51
C GLN A 760 -6.06 12.60 21.09
N THR A 761 -5.90 13.76 20.44
CA THR A 761 -6.39 14.01 19.07
C THR A 761 -5.29 14.45 18.11
N CYS A 762 -4.13 14.87 18.60
CA CYS A 762 -3.02 15.30 17.75
C CYS A 762 -1.68 15.11 18.46
N LYS A 763 -0.64 14.81 17.68
CA LYS A 763 0.76 14.84 18.10
C LYS A 763 1.63 15.49 17.04
N ALA A 764 2.64 16.20 17.51
CA ALA A 764 3.67 16.77 16.65
C ALA A 764 4.87 15.81 16.56
N VAL A 765 5.42 15.68 15.37
CA VAL A 765 6.72 15.03 15.10
C VAL A 765 7.75 16.10 14.77
N SER A 766 9.03 15.81 15.05
CA SER A 766 10.13 16.75 14.82
C SER A 766 11.01 16.27 13.67
N ILE A 767 11.24 17.13 12.70
CA ILE A 767 12.01 16.86 11.49
C ILE A 767 13.28 17.71 11.56
N PRO A 768 14.49 17.15 11.41
CA PRO A 768 15.71 17.94 11.35
C PRO A 768 15.67 18.91 10.17
N LEU A 769 16.00 20.17 10.41
CA LEU A 769 16.08 21.21 9.38
C LEU A 769 17.45 21.90 9.48
N LEU A 770 18.11 22.11 8.36
CA LEU A 770 19.35 22.87 8.23
C LEU A 770 19.13 23.99 7.22
N GLY A 771 18.83 25.18 7.73
CA GLY A 771 18.81 26.38 6.88
C GLY A 771 20.15 27.08 6.81
N ASP A 772 20.27 28.07 5.93
CA ASP A 772 21.48 28.87 5.76
C ASP A 772 21.22 30.37 5.52
N LYS A 773 22.12 31.09 4.84
CA LYS A 773 21.98 32.54 4.58
C LYS A 773 22.17 32.86 3.10
N LYS A 774 21.98 31.87 2.24
CA LYS A 774 22.35 31.89 0.84
C LYS A 774 21.10 31.79 0.00
N ALA A 775 21.02 32.66 -1.00
CA ALA A 775 20.00 32.52 -2.01
C ALA A 775 20.18 31.22 -2.80
N SER A 776 19.11 30.47 -2.99
CA SER A 776 19.04 29.31 -3.89
C SER A 776 18.30 29.64 -5.20
N ASN A 777 18.26 28.69 -6.13
CA ASN A 777 17.49 28.81 -7.37
C ASN A 777 16.06 28.26 -7.27
N GLN A 778 15.66 27.76 -6.10
CA GLN A 778 14.34 27.15 -5.89
C GLN A 778 13.53 27.96 -4.86
N PRO A 779 12.41 28.59 -5.25
CA PRO A 779 11.61 29.38 -4.32
C PRO A 779 10.91 28.54 -3.25
N LEU A 780 10.64 27.25 -3.55
CA LEU A 780 10.02 26.27 -2.67
C LEU A 780 10.63 24.91 -2.93
N THR A 781 10.78 24.10 -1.90
CA THR A 781 11.18 22.69 -1.99
C THR A 781 10.19 21.85 -1.20
N GLY A 782 9.66 20.79 -1.80
CA GLY A 782 8.69 19.89 -1.17
C GLY A 782 9.33 18.56 -0.79
N TYR A 783 9.06 18.11 0.42
CA TYR A 783 9.48 16.81 0.95
C TYR A 783 8.23 16.00 1.26
N GLY A 784 8.11 14.82 0.67
CA GLY A 784 7.04 13.88 0.97
C GLY A 784 7.17 13.36 2.40
N MET A 785 6.05 13.29 3.10
CA MET A 785 5.98 12.72 4.44
C MET A 785 4.87 11.67 4.45
N THR A 786 5.08 10.59 5.18
CA THR A 786 4.16 9.46 5.14
C THR A 786 3.84 8.93 6.55
N LEU A 787 2.68 8.28 6.65
CA LEU A 787 2.23 7.56 7.82
C LEU A 787 1.94 6.11 7.45
N SER A 788 2.56 5.19 8.18
CA SER A 788 2.26 3.77 8.17
C SER A 788 1.74 3.34 9.53
N ASN A 789 1.00 2.23 9.57
CA ASN A 789 0.58 1.65 10.83
C ASN A 789 0.70 0.13 10.84
N THR A 790 1.55 -0.36 11.73
CA THR A 790 1.80 -1.78 12.01
C THR A 790 1.29 -2.20 13.40
N GLN A 791 0.56 -1.31 14.11
CA GLN A 791 0.13 -1.52 15.49
C GLN A 791 -1.36 -1.14 15.71
N GLY A 792 -1.92 -1.56 16.83
CA GLY A 792 -3.34 -1.35 17.13
C GLY A 792 -3.75 0.07 17.46
N GLY A 793 -5.06 0.24 17.67
CA GLY A 793 -5.69 1.40 18.31
C GLY A 793 -6.06 2.55 17.37
N VAL A 794 -5.36 2.70 16.25
CA VAL A 794 -5.61 3.73 15.23
C VAL A 794 -5.47 3.08 13.85
N ILE A 795 -6.27 3.49 12.86
CA ILE A 795 -6.10 3.08 11.46
C ILE A 795 -5.49 4.24 10.64
N ILE A 796 -5.04 3.95 9.44
CA ILE A 796 -4.56 4.98 8.51
C ILE A 796 -5.74 5.64 7.77
N GLY A 797 -5.77 6.97 7.79
CA GLY A 797 -6.60 7.83 6.95
C GLY A 797 -5.80 8.41 5.79
N ASP A 798 -5.74 9.74 5.68
CA ASP A 798 -4.84 10.40 4.73
C ASP A 798 -3.37 10.29 5.21
N SER A 799 -2.69 9.24 4.75
CA SER A 799 -1.32 8.91 5.17
C SER A 799 -0.22 9.78 4.58
N ILE A 800 -0.51 10.58 3.55
CA ILE A 800 0.52 11.35 2.84
C ILE A 800 0.33 12.82 3.13
N GLY A 801 1.43 13.50 3.45
CA GLY A 801 1.50 14.93 3.58
C GLY A 801 2.77 15.48 2.96
N GLN A 802 2.84 16.80 2.79
CA GLN A 802 4.00 17.47 2.22
C GLN A 802 4.56 18.50 3.19
N LEU A 803 5.87 18.44 3.45
CA LEU A 803 6.63 19.52 4.06
C LEU A 803 7.16 20.40 2.94
N THR A 804 6.73 21.64 2.85
CA THR A 804 7.25 22.64 1.91
C THR A 804 8.15 23.62 2.64
N VAL A 805 9.42 23.66 2.27
CA VAL A 805 10.40 24.63 2.75
C VAL A 805 10.52 25.76 1.75
N ARG A 806 10.42 27.01 2.23
CA ARG A 806 10.56 28.23 1.44
C ARG A 806 11.97 28.79 1.64
N GLU A 807 12.61 29.11 0.52
CA GLU A 807 13.83 29.93 0.46
C GLU A 807 13.53 31.37 0.95
N ASP A 808 14.11 31.74 2.10
CA ASP A 808 13.89 33.04 2.76
C ASP A 808 15.01 34.08 2.59
N ASP A 809 16.17 33.71 2.06
CA ASP A 809 17.32 34.59 1.83
C ASP A 809 17.37 35.19 0.41
N GLY A 810 16.55 34.66 -0.50
CA GLY A 810 16.34 35.20 -1.84
C GLY A 810 16.44 34.12 -2.89
N VAL A 811 15.82 34.34 -4.06
CA VAL A 811 15.88 33.37 -5.16
C VAL A 811 16.70 33.95 -6.30
N ILE A 812 17.62 33.18 -6.85
CA ILE A 812 18.49 33.57 -7.96
C ILE A 812 18.37 32.60 -9.13
N THR A 813 18.64 33.04 -10.36
CA THR A 813 18.84 32.12 -11.47
C THR A 813 20.18 31.40 -11.35
N ASP A 814 20.43 30.37 -12.15
CA ASP A 814 21.74 29.71 -12.24
C ASP A 814 22.87 30.67 -12.65
N LYS A 815 22.52 31.83 -13.23
CA LYS A 815 23.45 32.92 -13.57
C LYS A 815 23.61 33.95 -12.44
N GLY A 816 23.13 33.64 -11.24
CA GLY A 816 23.18 34.49 -10.05
C GLY A 816 22.26 35.72 -10.10
N ARG A 817 21.27 35.77 -11.00
CA ARG A 817 20.38 36.93 -11.12
C ARG A 817 19.19 36.80 -10.18
N PRO A 818 18.88 37.80 -9.34
CA PRO A 818 17.70 37.75 -8.48
C PRO A 818 16.39 37.56 -9.26
N VAL A 819 15.53 36.68 -8.78
CA VAL A 819 14.16 36.46 -9.24
C VAL A 819 13.19 36.56 -8.06
N ALA A 820 11.88 36.54 -8.35
CA ALA A 820 10.87 36.69 -7.32
C ALA A 820 10.83 35.47 -6.37
N SER A 821 10.96 35.71 -5.07
CA SER A 821 10.76 34.68 -4.04
C SER A 821 9.30 34.25 -3.93
N ALA A 822 9.08 33.05 -3.38
CA ALA A 822 7.75 32.64 -2.95
C ALA A 822 7.19 33.59 -1.87
N PRO A 823 5.86 33.74 -1.74
CA PRO A 823 5.24 34.56 -0.70
C PRO A 823 5.68 34.09 0.70
N ALA A 824 6.04 35.04 1.58
CA ALA A 824 6.43 34.72 2.95
C ALA A 824 5.35 33.90 3.69
N VAL A 825 5.79 32.86 4.40
CA VAL A 825 4.89 31.88 5.02
C VAL A 825 4.68 32.14 6.51
N GLY A 826 5.37 33.15 7.04
CA GLY A 826 5.24 33.63 8.42
C GLY A 826 5.80 32.65 9.44
N LYS A 827 5.98 33.14 10.67
CA LYS A 827 6.56 32.33 11.74
C LYS A 827 5.63 31.16 12.09
N ALA A 828 6.12 29.95 11.88
CA ALA A 828 5.43 28.72 12.18
C ALA A 828 5.03 28.62 13.68
N GLY A 829 3.75 28.36 13.94
CA GLY A 829 3.21 28.10 15.28
C GLY A 829 3.21 26.61 15.64
N ASP A 830 2.45 26.25 16.67
CA ASP A 830 2.22 24.84 17.03
C ASP A 830 1.48 24.10 15.89
N PRO A 831 2.03 22.99 15.37
CA PRO A 831 1.46 22.34 14.19
C PRO A 831 0.10 21.69 14.49
N CYS A 832 -0.16 21.23 15.73
CA CYS A 832 -1.45 20.66 16.09
C CYS A 832 -2.53 21.74 16.17
N ALA A 833 -2.22 22.87 16.80
CA ALA A 833 -3.12 24.01 16.85
C ALA A 833 -3.47 24.52 15.46
N GLU A 834 -2.50 24.60 14.54
CA GLU A 834 -2.75 25.02 13.15
C GLU A 834 -3.56 23.98 12.36
N ALA A 835 -3.21 22.69 12.45
CA ALA A 835 -3.91 21.64 11.72
C ALA A 835 -5.36 21.45 12.19
N GLN A 836 -5.64 21.74 13.46
CA GLN A 836 -6.98 21.66 14.05
C GLN A 836 -7.71 23.00 14.09
N ALA A 837 -7.12 24.07 13.54
CA ALA A 837 -7.72 25.40 13.57
C ALA A 837 -9.00 25.43 12.70
N PRO A 838 -10.15 25.84 13.25
CA PRO A 838 -11.36 26.00 12.46
C PRO A 838 -11.22 27.21 11.53
N ALA A 839 -11.90 27.17 10.37
CA ALA A 839 -11.97 28.32 9.49
C ALA A 839 -12.58 29.53 10.22
N THR A 840 -12.00 30.72 10.03
CA THR A 840 -12.47 31.95 10.67
C THR A 840 -13.38 32.78 9.75
N THR A 841 -14.04 33.79 10.31
CA THR A 841 -14.93 34.68 9.54
C THR A 841 -14.18 35.91 9.03
N ILE A 842 -14.42 36.29 7.77
CA ILE A 842 -14.05 37.60 7.24
C ILE A 842 -15.16 38.59 7.59
N SER A 843 -14.82 39.60 8.39
CA SER A 843 -15.71 40.72 8.70
C SER A 843 -15.64 41.77 7.60
N ALA A 844 -16.79 42.23 7.13
CA ALA A 844 -16.91 43.29 6.13
C ALA A 844 -17.62 44.52 6.72
N SER A 845 -17.01 45.70 6.57
CA SER A 845 -17.51 46.95 7.11
C SER A 845 -17.50 48.06 6.04
N PRO A 846 -18.67 48.55 5.59
CA PRO A 846 -20.00 48.05 5.92
C PRO A 846 -20.30 46.70 5.25
N ALA A 847 -21.17 45.88 5.86
CA ALA A 847 -21.59 44.60 5.28
C ALA A 847 -22.46 44.77 4.02
N THR A 848 -23.10 45.94 3.85
CA THR A 848 -23.80 46.34 2.63
C THR A 848 -23.27 47.68 2.17
N VAL A 849 -22.95 47.79 0.87
CA VAL A 849 -22.28 48.95 0.29
C VAL A 849 -23.00 49.40 -0.98
N THR A 850 -23.13 50.71 -1.17
CA THR A 850 -23.60 51.26 -2.44
C THR A 850 -22.49 51.11 -3.50
N SER A 851 -22.86 50.75 -4.73
CA SER A 851 -21.94 50.63 -5.86
C SER A 851 -21.00 51.84 -5.97
N GLY A 852 -19.69 51.59 -5.94
CA GLY A 852 -18.62 52.59 -5.98
C GLY A 852 -18.07 53.06 -4.63
N LYS A 853 -18.64 52.64 -3.50
CA LYS A 853 -18.08 52.89 -2.16
C LYS A 853 -17.18 51.74 -1.70
N ALA A 854 -16.19 52.04 -0.86
CA ALA A 854 -15.24 51.05 -0.38
C ALA A 854 -15.81 50.18 0.75
N VAL A 855 -15.36 48.93 0.83
CA VAL A 855 -15.65 48.01 1.95
C VAL A 855 -14.35 47.62 2.63
N ALA A 856 -14.25 47.82 3.94
CA ALA A 856 -13.10 47.35 4.72
C ALA A 856 -13.31 45.90 5.14
N LEU A 857 -12.32 45.06 4.87
CA LEU A 857 -12.34 43.64 5.20
C LEU A 857 -11.29 43.35 6.27
N SER A 858 -11.63 42.49 7.23
CA SER A 858 -10.68 42.01 8.24
C SER A 858 -10.89 40.55 8.61
N ALA A 859 -9.80 39.83 8.84
CA ALA A 859 -9.80 38.46 9.33
C ALA A 859 -8.59 38.19 10.22
N ALA A 860 -8.67 37.13 11.03
CA ALA A 860 -7.66 36.71 11.99
C ALA A 860 -7.43 35.19 11.92
N GLY A 861 -6.37 34.72 12.59
CA GLY A 861 -5.98 33.30 12.64
C GLY A 861 -4.80 32.93 11.74
N PHE A 862 -4.21 33.92 11.08
CA PHE A 862 -3.04 33.76 10.20
C PHE A 862 -1.73 33.84 11.02
N ARG A 863 -0.63 33.24 10.55
CA ARG A 863 0.68 33.40 11.22
C ARG A 863 1.15 34.84 11.18
N VAL A 864 2.00 35.21 12.13
CA VAL A 864 2.64 36.52 12.13
C VAL A 864 3.56 36.64 10.92
N GLY A 865 3.35 37.68 10.11
CA GLY A 865 4.18 37.96 8.93
C GLY A 865 3.88 37.11 7.71
N GLU A 866 2.89 36.20 7.75
CA GLU A 866 2.55 35.42 6.56
C GLU A 866 1.84 36.28 5.51
N ARG A 867 2.04 35.92 4.26
CA ARG A 867 1.25 36.41 3.15
C ARG A 867 -0.08 35.66 3.12
N VAL A 868 -1.16 36.36 2.81
CA VAL A 868 -2.51 35.82 2.73
C VAL A 868 -3.11 36.19 1.37
N LYS A 869 -3.59 35.19 0.63
CA LYS A 869 -4.29 35.37 -0.65
C LYS A 869 -5.77 35.60 -0.38
N ALA A 870 -6.26 36.80 -0.69
CA ALA A 870 -7.69 37.10 -0.64
C ALA A 870 -8.35 37.02 -2.02
N THR A 871 -9.49 36.33 -2.12
CA THR A 871 -10.27 36.23 -3.36
C THR A 871 -11.72 36.66 -3.17
N LEU A 872 -12.30 37.20 -4.25
CA LEU A 872 -13.70 37.56 -4.37
C LEU A 872 -14.38 36.62 -5.38
N ASP A 873 -15.52 36.08 -5.00
CA ASP A 873 -16.36 35.18 -5.79
C ASP A 873 -15.58 34.01 -6.41
N GLY A 874 -14.51 33.58 -5.72
CA GLY A 874 -13.62 32.48 -6.12
C GLY A 874 -12.78 32.73 -7.39
N ARG A 875 -12.84 33.94 -7.98
CA ARG A 875 -12.24 34.22 -9.31
C ARG A 875 -11.31 35.42 -9.32
N VAL A 876 -11.63 36.47 -8.56
CA VAL A 876 -10.84 37.70 -8.55
C VAL A 876 -9.88 37.68 -7.38
N VAL A 877 -8.57 37.56 -7.65
CA VAL A 877 -7.56 37.80 -6.62
C VAL A 877 -7.56 39.29 -6.31
N LEU A 878 -8.01 39.65 -5.11
CA LEU A 878 -8.13 41.05 -4.69
C LEU A 878 -6.74 41.64 -4.41
N GLN A 879 -5.97 40.94 -3.57
CA GLN A 879 -4.59 41.29 -3.20
C GLN A 879 -3.95 40.14 -2.40
N THR A 880 -2.61 40.15 -2.34
CA THR A 880 -1.87 39.40 -1.31
C THR A 880 -1.44 40.37 -0.20
N ILE A 881 -1.81 40.08 1.05
CA ILE A 881 -1.62 40.97 2.21
C ILE A 881 -0.75 40.27 3.25
N THR A 882 0.10 41.01 3.95
CA THR A 882 0.89 40.47 5.05
C THR A 882 0.10 40.56 6.36
N ALA A 883 -0.02 39.45 7.07
CA ALA A 883 -0.63 39.39 8.38
C ALA A 883 0.22 40.16 9.41
N SER A 884 -0.46 40.95 10.23
CA SER A 884 0.17 41.76 11.28
C SER A 884 0.80 40.91 12.39
N SER A 885 1.47 41.56 13.35
CA SER A 885 1.99 40.93 14.58
C SER A 885 0.93 40.23 15.44
N LYS A 886 -0.36 40.46 15.17
CA LYS A 886 -1.50 39.79 15.81
C LYS A 886 -2.12 38.69 14.93
N GLY A 887 -1.51 38.34 13.80
CA GLY A 887 -2.08 37.36 12.87
C GLY A 887 -3.36 37.84 12.18
N THR A 888 -3.53 39.17 12.06
CA THR A 888 -4.72 39.77 11.45
C THR A 888 -4.38 40.45 10.13
N ILE A 889 -5.28 40.32 9.15
CA ILE A 889 -5.24 41.05 7.89
C ILE A 889 -6.33 42.11 7.87
N ARG A 890 -6.05 43.25 7.24
CA ARG A 890 -7.03 44.30 6.94
C ARG A 890 -6.79 44.84 5.55
N PHE A 891 -7.84 44.95 4.73
CA PHE A 891 -7.71 45.52 3.40
C PHE A 891 -9.04 46.06 2.86
N PRO A 892 -9.01 47.12 2.02
CA PRO A 892 -10.22 47.68 1.43
C PRO A 892 -10.52 47.10 0.04
N VAL A 893 -11.79 46.84 -0.26
CA VAL A 893 -12.32 46.68 -1.63
C VAL A 893 -12.78 48.04 -2.13
N THR A 894 -11.96 48.72 -2.92
CA THR A 894 -12.21 50.12 -3.32
C THR A 894 -12.97 50.28 -4.64
N LYS A 895 -12.99 49.25 -5.51
CA LYS A 895 -13.66 49.28 -6.82
C LYS A 895 -14.96 48.48 -6.85
N THR A 896 -15.88 48.74 -5.92
CA THR A 896 -17.20 48.07 -5.93
C THR A 896 -18.10 48.50 -7.09
N ALA A 897 -17.74 49.57 -7.81
CA ALA A 897 -18.48 50.04 -8.99
C ALA A 897 -18.53 49.01 -10.13
N SER A 898 -17.50 48.15 -10.25
CA SER A 898 -17.43 47.09 -11.26
C SER A 898 -18.08 45.78 -10.83
N LEU A 899 -18.58 45.70 -9.59
CA LEU A 899 -19.26 44.51 -9.07
C LEU A 899 -20.76 44.58 -9.38
N LYS A 900 -21.34 43.43 -9.73
CA LYS A 900 -22.79 43.32 -9.92
C LYS A 900 -23.51 43.54 -8.58
N ALA A 901 -24.73 44.05 -8.62
CA ALA A 901 -25.55 44.09 -7.41
C ALA A 901 -25.82 42.67 -6.91
N GLY A 902 -25.74 42.47 -5.59
CA GLY A 902 -25.92 41.16 -4.97
C GLY A 902 -24.87 40.85 -3.90
N LYS A 903 -24.93 39.61 -3.40
CA LYS A 903 -24.00 39.09 -2.39
C LYS A 903 -22.72 38.60 -3.06
N HIS A 904 -21.58 39.02 -2.53
CA HIS A 904 -20.26 38.58 -2.95
C HIS A 904 -19.58 37.77 -1.86
N LEU A 905 -18.98 36.64 -2.25
CA LEU A 905 -18.26 35.74 -1.35
C LEU A 905 -16.79 36.15 -1.26
N LEU A 906 -16.27 36.16 -0.06
CA LEU A 906 -14.87 36.42 0.24
C LEU A 906 -14.23 35.17 0.80
N THR A 907 -13.02 34.86 0.33
CA THR A 907 -12.15 33.87 0.95
C THR A 907 -10.75 34.45 1.13
N ALA A 908 -10.07 34.03 2.20
CA ALA A 908 -8.69 34.37 2.47
C ALA A 908 -7.96 33.11 2.91
N THR A 909 -6.81 32.82 2.29
CA THR A 909 -6.00 31.63 2.61
C THR A 909 -4.56 32.05 2.88
N GLY A 910 -4.04 31.64 4.04
CA GLY A 910 -2.63 31.83 4.41
C GLY A 910 -1.69 31.00 3.55
N TYR A 911 -0.57 31.57 3.11
CA TYR A 911 0.43 30.83 2.31
C TYR A 911 1.23 29.82 3.16
N GLY A 912 1.40 30.06 4.46
CA GLY A 912 2.14 29.16 5.34
C GLY A 912 1.28 28.27 6.22
N SER A 913 0.32 28.87 6.93
CA SER A 913 -0.60 28.14 7.81
C SER A 913 -1.67 27.32 7.07
N ALA A 914 -1.89 27.60 5.78
CA ALA A 914 -3.07 27.17 5.03
C ALA A 914 -4.41 27.56 5.70
N HIS A 915 -4.39 28.44 6.71
CA HIS A 915 -5.56 28.86 7.46
C HIS A 915 -6.57 29.53 6.52
N ARG A 916 -7.84 29.18 6.66
CA ARG A 916 -8.92 29.69 5.81
C ARG A 916 -9.82 30.62 6.60
N ALA A 917 -10.11 31.77 6.00
CA ALA A 917 -11.20 32.63 6.44
C ALA A 917 -12.22 32.82 5.31
N ALA A 918 -13.50 32.89 5.65
CA ALA A 918 -14.57 33.13 4.68
C ALA A 918 -15.59 34.15 5.19
N GLY A 919 -16.20 34.91 4.29
CA GLY A 919 -17.24 35.87 4.64
C GLY A 919 -17.94 36.42 3.40
N SER A 920 -18.76 37.46 3.55
CA SER A 920 -19.44 38.06 2.42
C SER A 920 -19.84 39.50 2.69
N PHE A 921 -20.06 40.26 1.63
CA PHE A 921 -20.72 41.57 1.68
C PHE A 921 -21.69 41.71 0.51
N THR A 922 -22.58 42.69 0.59
CA THR A 922 -23.61 42.92 -0.43
C THR A 922 -23.39 44.27 -1.11
N VAL A 923 -23.39 44.29 -2.45
CA VAL A 923 -23.45 45.52 -3.24
C VAL A 923 -24.92 45.82 -3.54
N ALA A 924 -25.41 46.96 -3.05
CA ALA A 924 -26.79 47.39 -3.29
C ALA A 924 -27.00 47.76 -4.78
N ALA A 925 -28.18 47.45 -5.32
CA ALA A 925 -28.59 47.90 -6.64
C ALA A 925 -28.58 49.44 -6.69
N LYS A 926 -28.06 50.03 -7.77
CA LYS A 926 -28.23 51.46 -8.03
C LYS A 926 -29.74 51.72 -8.15
N LYS A 927 -30.29 52.55 -7.26
CA LYS A 927 -31.63 53.08 -7.41
C LYS A 927 -31.69 54.05 -8.59
#